data_AF-A0A662PUF9-F1
#
_entry.id   AF-A0A662PUF9-F1
#
_cell.length_a   1.000
_cell.length_b   1.000
_cell.length_c   1.000
_cell.angle_alpha   90.00
_cell.angle_beta   90.00
_cell.angle_gamma   90.00
#
_symmetry.space_group_name_H-M   'P 1'
#
loop_
_entity.id
_entity.type
_entity.pdbx_description
1 polymer ?
#
loop_
_entity_poly.entity_id
_entity_poly.type
_entity_poly.pdbx_seq_one_letter_code
_entity_poly.pdbx_strand_id
1 'polypeptide(L)'
;MDGKEQSFPMGVSLLMYGEVASGKRLFLLKIVKDLLASNISCLWICADESPQSVRENLGFIGVNYQEYEGKGLLRYVDAFTAQVGGEKVEDPAIIFCSGIEDLGEINRATKKGMESLSGKGVVVFDSVSTLLLYVEPIAVERFMRAHTSRIKGAGYTVFLVLQSGLHEEKVEEAIKALVDGVICFQEDTKIEEIAIPPIIPREWIFSHGFRMLTDEEKEKEKVVRVVEKQVGGGQSPPTAPQYIMPVATTTTTQPKVVTPIITTPPPTKITQPSTTPESSPKVQTTVSQPVIISAPPSSPLQPPTKASKSTQELEKMAHKLSRKLSTKLKKIEKKRGKEKKWKDVSDATAPLPPPPSPPTAPSQPVAPPQPSSKAQPSETPTPQATPSPVLTITPELREEIEKEVEKRVKKILEGLKEEQKKKMEKEKEELKKQIREEIRKEMEEEAKEEKEVKKEDEKKGEELTPLQRLLRERLKGEERKKEETQEEKLKRAHEVIKELLERTNVILQRLHEIKKVEGEVAKKCEADASALKETKHKKENLIEEMKAIHHSKERILMELTEVLKHKEKVEEEISAIIQKQAELDNVYQKQMIEMRELIEKANALAKKHHDIEERKHVMEEIKAYEEKLEELQNKIEKSGERIKELQQEIMNVSERRKNVEKKILKLPFPSEEIEENLEEKLRENEAEIEKVVKERKEKKKELEELNAKAKLIPKKIRSYEREIERKKKQLVELREEMVKEIGEKNKIMEKIKKASNEREKILMRIESIIEQNKEIEKKLDILGSDKSSENLQKLPNALKKMSEEIDEYIAKLNSRVNKIENKIQNIRKKLTRVEKDIVSKQNEKSRLEAEEMKMPEKVKEVGRVNEELERREKILKDEHKRLEKQKMKIERERLKLREEELKKELEGEIAFKNELRTQSTDILNRIKQL
;
A
#
# COMPACT_ATOMS: atom_id res chain seq x y z
N MET A 1 -8.26 22.32 -28.19
CA MET A 1 -7.66 21.94 -26.89
C MET A 1 -7.45 23.21 -26.09
N ASP A 2 -7.80 23.22 -24.80
CA ASP A 2 -7.62 24.44 -23.98
C ASP A 2 -6.18 24.58 -23.50
N GLY A 3 -5.58 25.75 -23.76
CA GLY A 3 -4.16 26.02 -23.53
C GLY A 3 -3.82 26.22 -22.05
N LYS A 4 -3.50 25.15 -21.34
CA LYS A 4 -2.74 25.19 -20.08
C LYS A 4 -1.61 24.16 -20.08
N GLU A 5 -0.46 24.57 -20.62
CA GLU A 5 0.80 23.82 -20.47
C GLU A 5 1.21 23.84 -18.99
N GLN A 6 0.92 22.77 -18.26
CA GLN A 6 1.44 22.58 -16.90
C GLN A 6 2.91 22.17 -16.98
N SER A 7 3.78 23.01 -16.43
CA SER A 7 5.23 22.77 -16.42
C SER A 7 5.60 21.49 -15.66
N PHE A 8 6.47 20.68 -16.24
CA PHE A 8 7.00 19.47 -15.60
C PHE A 8 7.66 19.80 -14.23
N PRO A 9 7.35 19.07 -13.14
CA PRO A 9 7.83 19.40 -11.81
C PRO A 9 9.34 19.20 -11.68
N MET A 10 10.06 20.28 -11.35
CA MET A 10 11.50 20.30 -11.13
C MET A 10 11.86 20.19 -9.65
N GLY A 11 12.88 19.40 -9.32
CA GLY A 11 13.36 19.21 -7.95
C GLY A 11 12.58 18.19 -7.12
N VAL A 12 11.84 17.28 -7.75
CA VAL A 12 11.06 16.21 -7.09
C VAL A 12 11.69 14.83 -7.31
N SER A 13 11.24 13.82 -6.55
CA SER A 13 11.57 12.41 -6.75
C SER A 13 10.32 11.59 -7.03
N LEU A 14 10.35 10.81 -8.12
CA LEU A 14 9.20 10.07 -8.65
C LEU A 14 9.54 8.59 -8.81
N LEU A 15 8.71 7.71 -8.28
CA LEU A 15 8.87 6.26 -8.35
C LEU A 15 7.97 5.65 -9.44
N MET A 16 8.56 5.07 -10.47
CA MET A 16 7.88 4.23 -11.44
C MET A 16 7.75 2.82 -10.86
N TYR A 17 6.55 2.45 -10.41
CA TYR A 17 6.27 1.20 -9.71
C TYR A 17 5.31 0.31 -10.50
N GLY A 18 5.53 -1.00 -10.54
CA GLY A 18 4.62 -1.92 -11.24
C GLY A 18 5.25 -3.23 -11.68
N GLU A 19 4.47 -4.11 -12.29
CA GLU A 19 4.85 -5.48 -12.68
C GLU A 19 5.86 -5.55 -13.85
N VAL A 20 6.43 -6.73 -14.12
CA VAL A 20 7.45 -6.88 -15.18
C VAL A 20 6.80 -6.60 -16.54
N ALA A 21 7.54 -6.05 -17.49
CA ALA A 21 7.04 -5.64 -18.81
C ALA A 21 5.89 -4.60 -18.83
N SER A 22 5.44 -4.06 -17.70
CA SER A 22 4.32 -3.09 -17.59
C SER A 22 4.56 -1.69 -18.20
N GLY A 23 5.54 -1.54 -19.10
CA GLY A 23 5.78 -0.32 -19.87
C GLY A 23 6.66 0.75 -19.21
N LYS A 24 7.07 0.58 -17.94
CA LYS A 24 7.88 1.56 -17.17
C LYS A 24 9.05 2.18 -17.94
N ARG A 25 9.94 1.36 -18.52
CA ARG A 25 11.11 1.83 -19.29
C ARG A 25 10.69 2.57 -20.58
N LEU A 26 9.69 2.07 -21.29
CA LEU A 26 9.14 2.72 -22.50
C LEU A 26 8.49 4.09 -22.18
N PHE A 27 7.87 4.25 -21.01
CA PHE A 27 7.33 5.51 -20.53
C PHE A 27 8.45 6.51 -20.17
N LEU A 28 9.49 6.07 -19.45
CA LEU A 28 10.66 6.88 -19.14
C LEU A 28 11.42 7.33 -20.40
N LEU A 29 11.64 6.43 -21.36
CA LEU A 29 12.27 6.77 -22.64
C LEU A 29 11.49 7.85 -23.39
N LYS A 30 10.14 7.80 -23.37
CA LYS A 30 9.28 8.84 -23.98
C LYS A 30 9.39 10.18 -23.25
N ILE A 31 9.36 10.19 -21.92
CA ILE A 31 9.62 11.41 -21.13
C ILE A 31 11.00 11.98 -21.44
N VAL A 32 12.05 11.16 -21.46
CA VAL A 32 13.42 11.61 -21.74
C VAL A 32 13.56 12.15 -23.16
N LYS A 33 12.87 11.57 -24.16
CA LYS A 33 12.79 12.11 -25.53
C LYS A 33 12.23 13.53 -25.54
N ASP A 34 11.09 13.76 -24.88
CA ASP A 34 10.39 15.05 -24.91
C ASP A 34 11.16 16.12 -24.09
N LEU A 35 11.82 15.71 -23.00
CA LEU A 35 12.74 16.56 -22.22
C LEU A 35 13.99 16.95 -23.03
N LEU A 36 14.65 16.00 -23.70
CA LEU A 36 15.83 16.26 -24.54
C LEU A 36 15.47 17.19 -25.72
N ALA A 37 14.34 16.97 -26.37
CA ALA A 37 13.80 17.87 -27.41
C ALA A 37 13.54 19.29 -26.87
N SER A 38 13.24 19.43 -25.58
CA SER A 38 13.08 20.70 -24.87
C SER A 38 14.41 21.30 -24.36
N ASN A 39 15.57 20.72 -24.74
CA ASN A 39 16.91 21.03 -24.23
C ASN A 39 17.07 20.87 -22.70
N ILE A 40 16.26 20.02 -22.07
CA ILE A 40 16.38 19.68 -20.64
C ILE A 40 17.33 18.49 -20.51
N SER A 41 18.35 18.62 -19.67
CA SER A 41 19.43 17.64 -19.55
C SER A 41 18.99 16.34 -18.88
N CYS A 42 19.58 15.20 -19.25
CA CYS A 42 19.29 13.88 -18.70
C CYS A 42 20.59 13.12 -18.32
N LEU A 43 20.61 12.60 -17.09
CA LEU A 43 21.63 11.66 -16.61
C LEU A 43 20.98 10.29 -16.37
N TRP A 44 21.38 9.26 -17.11
CA TRP A 44 20.84 7.91 -16.95
C TRP A 44 21.80 7.01 -16.17
N ILE A 45 21.37 6.50 -15.01
CA ILE A 45 22.12 5.55 -14.19
C ILE A 45 21.68 4.14 -14.61
N CYS A 46 22.58 3.47 -15.32
CA CYS A 46 22.45 2.15 -15.91
C CYS A 46 22.79 1.07 -14.87
N ALA A 47 21.77 0.40 -14.33
CA ALA A 47 21.92 -0.74 -13.42
C ALA A 47 21.31 -2.04 -13.99
N ASP A 48 20.28 -1.94 -14.82
CA ASP A 48 19.61 -3.11 -15.45
C ASP A 48 20.20 -3.53 -16.80
N GLU A 49 20.77 -2.57 -17.55
CA GLU A 49 21.28 -2.76 -18.91
C GLU A 49 22.46 -1.80 -19.17
N SER A 50 23.28 -2.08 -20.19
CA SER A 50 24.44 -1.24 -20.50
C SER A 50 24.04 0.15 -21.05
N PRO A 51 24.89 1.19 -20.95
CA PRO A 51 24.64 2.47 -21.61
C PRO A 51 24.40 2.35 -23.12
N GLN A 52 25.05 1.39 -23.78
CA GLN A 52 24.86 1.10 -25.20
C GLN A 52 23.46 0.56 -25.50
N SER A 53 22.91 -0.27 -24.60
CA SER A 53 21.52 -0.74 -24.68
C SER A 53 20.53 0.42 -24.51
N VAL A 54 20.79 1.35 -23.59
CA VAL A 54 19.94 2.55 -23.42
C VAL A 54 20.02 3.46 -24.66
N ARG A 55 21.20 3.62 -25.28
CA ARG A 55 21.38 4.34 -26.55
C ARG A 55 20.57 3.73 -27.68
N GLU A 56 20.59 2.40 -27.82
CA GLU A 56 19.81 1.66 -28.81
C GLU A 56 18.29 1.80 -28.56
N ASN A 57 17.86 1.70 -27.30
CA ASN A 57 16.48 1.94 -26.87
C ASN A 57 15.99 3.37 -27.16
N LEU A 58 16.85 4.38 -26.99
CA LEU A 58 16.58 5.77 -27.37
C LEU A 58 16.52 5.94 -28.90
N GLY A 59 17.46 5.32 -29.64
CA GLY A 59 17.46 5.31 -31.09
C GLY A 59 16.19 4.70 -31.69
N PHE A 60 15.70 3.59 -31.10
CA PHE A 60 14.47 2.91 -31.52
C PHE A 60 13.23 3.81 -31.41
N ILE A 61 13.12 4.66 -30.38
CA ILE A 61 12.03 5.64 -30.26
C ILE A 61 12.29 6.95 -31.05
N GLY A 62 13.34 7.00 -31.88
CA GLY A 62 13.67 8.13 -32.74
C GLY A 62 14.36 9.29 -32.02
N VAL A 63 15.25 9.00 -31.05
CA VAL A 63 16.15 9.99 -30.43
C VAL A 63 17.55 9.84 -31.01
N ASN A 64 18.07 10.91 -31.62
CA ASN A 64 19.46 11.02 -32.04
C ASN A 64 20.39 11.22 -30.83
N TYR A 65 20.67 10.15 -30.07
CA TYR A 65 21.38 10.25 -28.79
C TYR A 65 22.77 10.92 -28.91
N GLN A 66 23.51 10.66 -29.99
CA GLN A 66 24.83 11.23 -30.25
C GLN A 66 24.82 12.77 -30.28
N GLU A 67 23.75 13.38 -30.80
CA GLU A 67 23.59 14.83 -30.84
C GLU A 67 23.38 15.43 -29.43
N TYR A 68 22.61 14.75 -28.59
CA TYR A 68 22.39 15.18 -27.20
C TYR A 68 23.62 14.92 -26.32
N GLU A 69 24.37 13.85 -26.57
CA GLU A 69 25.68 13.61 -25.93
C GLU A 69 26.69 14.69 -26.31
N GLY A 70 26.80 15.02 -27.61
CA GLY A 70 27.68 16.08 -28.12
C GLY A 70 27.33 17.47 -27.58
N LYS A 71 26.04 17.78 -27.42
CA LYS A 71 25.55 19.02 -26.78
C LYS A 71 25.77 19.07 -25.25
N GLY A 72 26.14 17.96 -24.61
CA GLY A 72 26.19 17.87 -23.14
C GLY A 72 24.81 17.80 -22.47
N LEU A 73 23.77 17.45 -23.22
CA LEU A 73 22.41 17.25 -22.71
C LEU A 73 22.14 15.83 -22.24
N LEU A 74 22.92 14.83 -22.70
CA LEU A 74 22.75 13.42 -22.34
C LEU A 74 24.06 12.83 -21.80
N ARG A 75 23.99 12.15 -20.66
CA ARG A 75 25.11 11.48 -19.97
C ARG A 75 24.66 10.18 -19.30
N TYR A 76 25.61 9.29 -19.06
CA TYR A 76 25.38 7.98 -18.46
C TYR A 76 26.27 7.75 -17.23
N VAL A 77 25.74 7.02 -16.24
CA VAL A 77 26.52 6.37 -15.18
C VAL A 77 26.36 4.87 -15.37
N ASP A 78 27.46 4.15 -15.59
CA ASP A 78 27.43 2.71 -15.85
C ASP A 78 27.78 1.93 -14.58
N ALA A 79 26.78 1.30 -13.97
CA ALA A 79 26.95 0.34 -12.88
C ALA A 79 26.70 -1.12 -13.33
N PHE A 80 26.31 -1.33 -14.58
CA PHE A 80 25.94 -2.63 -15.13
C PHE A 80 27.15 -3.38 -15.73
N THR A 81 27.99 -2.72 -16.51
CA THR A 81 29.05 -3.39 -17.29
C THR A 81 30.04 -4.14 -16.39
N ALA A 82 30.44 -3.53 -15.27
CA ALA A 82 31.30 -4.19 -14.28
C ALA A 82 30.63 -5.41 -13.60
N GLN A 83 29.33 -5.30 -13.30
CA GLN A 83 28.53 -6.34 -12.64
C GLN A 83 28.41 -7.61 -13.49
N VAL A 84 28.45 -7.48 -14.82
CA VAL A 84 28.48 -8.62 -15.76
C VAL A 84 29.89 -9.04 -16.19
N GLY A 85 30.94 -8.45 -15.59
CA GLY A 85 32.34 -8.78 -15.90
C GLY A 85 32.89 -8.17 -17.20
N GLY A 86 32.21 -7.15 -17.75
CA GLY A 86 32.68 -6.40 -18.91
C GLY A 86 33.74 -5.35 -18.56
N GLU A 87 34.55 -4.98 -19.55
CA GLU A 87 35.61 -3.98 -19.40
C GLU A 87 35.08 -2.54 -19.47
N LYS A 88 35.81 -1.61 -18.84
CA LYS A 88 35.49 -0.17 -18.89
C LYS A 88 35.69 0.39 -20.30
N VAL A 89 34.61 0.86 -20.91
CA VAL A 89 34.65 1.66 -22.15
C VAL A 89 35.16 3.07 -21.83
N GLU A 90 36.07 3.60 -22.66
CA GLU A 90 36.55 4.98 -22.58
C GLU A 90 35.71 5.90 -23.47
N ASP A 91 34.58 6.37 -22.94
CA ASP A 91 33.58 7.20 -23.65
C ASP A 91 33.30 8.48 -22.84
N PRO A 92 33.40 9.69 -23.43
CA PRO A 92 33.22 10.94 -22.70
C PRO A 92 31.79 11.20 -22.21
N ALA A 93 30.79 10.47 -22.72
CA ALA A 93 29.41 10.54 -22.24
C ALA A 93 29.11 9.54 -21.11
N ILE A 94 29.99 8.57 -20.85
CA ILE A 94 29.79 7.49 -19.86
C ILE A 94 30.73 7.69 -18.64
N ILE A 95 30.17 7.53 -17.44
CA ILE A 95 30.91 7.52 -16.19
C ILE A 95 30.78 6.13 -15.56
N PHE A 96 31.83 5.32 -15.76
CA PHE A 96 31.91 3.94 -15.25
C PHE A 96 32.05 3.86 -13.72
N CYS A 97 31.33 2.91 -13.12
CA CYS A 97 31.44 2.46 -11.74
C CYS A 97 31.98 1.02 -11.70
N SER A 98 32.74 0.67 -10.66
CA SER A 98 33.32 -0.67 -10.48
C SER A 98 32.34 -1.75 -10.02
N GLY A 99 31.13 -1.37 -9.61
CA GLY A 99 30.05 -2.27 -9.22
C GLY A 99 28.82 -1.50 -8.76
N ILE A 100 27.67 -2.17 -8.70
CA ILE A 100 26.41 -1.59 -8.21
C ILE A 100 26.38 -1.47 -6.67
N GLU A 101 27.23 -2.24 -5.99
CA GLU A 101 27.33 -2.29 -4.53
C GLU A 101 28.17 -1.15 -3.91
N ASP A 102 29.07 -0.48 -4.64
CA ASP A 102 29.69 0.77 -4.13
C ASP A 102 28.73 1.95 -4.29
N LEU A 103 27.79 2.02 -3.35
CA LEU A 103 26.91 3.16 -3.07
C LEU A 103 27.67 4.50 -2.96
N GLY A 104 28.95 4.46 -2.58
CA GLY A 104 29.85 5.60 -2.56
C GLY A 104 30.29 5.99 -3.99
N GLU A 105 30.62 5.04 -4.84
CA GLU A 105 30.96 5.26 -6.25
C GLU A 105 29.78 5.81 -7.03
N ILE A 106 28.59 5.20 -6.91
CA ILE A 106 27.39 5.71 -7.59
C ILE A 106 27.12 7.17 -7.18
N ASN A 107 27.31 7.54 -5.91
CA ASN A 107 27.25 8.94 -5.48
C ASN A 107 28.32 9.84 -6.13
N ARG A 108 29.57 9.37 -6.26
CA ARG A 108 30.67 10.11 -6.94
C ARG A 108 30.38 10.28 -8.44
N ALA A 109 29.97 9.21 -9.11
CA ALA A 109 29.68 9.16 -10.54
C ALA A 109 28.46 10.00 -10.90
N THR A 110 27.36 9.89 -10.14
CA THR A 110 26.15 10.72 -10.35
C THR A 110 26.45 12.20 -10.16
N LYS A 111 27.27 12.57 -9.16
CA LYS A 111 27.73 13.95 -9.00
C LYS A 111 28.52 14.43 -10.21
N LYS A 112 29.55 13.67 -10.63
CA LYS A 112 30.37 13.98 -11.81
C LYS A 112 29.50 14.07 -13.09
N GLY A 113 28.47 13.24 -13.20
CA GLY A 113 27.48 13.26 -14.28
C GLY A 113 26.72 14.59 -14.33
N MET A 114 26.10 14.99 -13.22
CA MET A 114 25.42 16.29 -13.09
C MET A 114 26.36 17.49 -13.28
N GLU A 115 27.65 17.36 -12.95
CA GLU A 115 28.68 18.38 -13.18
C GLU A 115 29.18 18.41 -14.65
N SER A 116 28.85 17.39 -15.46
CA SER A 116 29.23 17.27 -16.88
C SER A 116 28.10 17.56 -17.88
N LEU A 117 26.91 17.91 -17.38
CA LEU A 117 25.75 18.31 -18.16
C LEU A 117 25.72 19.83 -18.39
N SER A 118 25.21 20.26 -19.53
CA SER A 118 25.12 21.67 -19.94
C SER A 118 24.00 22.46 -19.23
N GLY A 119 23.28 21.85 -18.30
CA GLY A 119 22.13 22.42 -17.61
C GLY A 119 21.56 21.50 -16.54
N LYS A 120 20.51 21.94 -15.86
CA LYS A 120 19.72 21.10 -14.95
C LYS A 120 18.64 20.34 -15.73
N GLY A 121 18.17 19.24 -15.16
CA GLY A 121 17.09 18.47 -15.74
C GLY A 121 16.73 17.26 -14.89
N VAL A 122 16.85 16.06 -15.47
CA VAL A 122 16.46 14.80 -14.82
C VAL A 122 17.62 13.85 -14.60
N VAL A 123 17.50 13.04 -13.55
CA VAL A 123 18.33 11.85 -13.30
C VAL A 123 17.42 10.63 -13.30
N VAL A 124 17.74 9.60 -14.09
CA VAL A 124 16.99 8.32 -14.11
C VAL A 124 17.82 7.26 -13.41
N PHE A 125 17.24 6.50 -12.48
CA PHE A 125 17.86 5.35 -11.83
C PHE A 125 17.10 4.08 -12.24
N ASP A 126 17.70 3.29 -13.13
CA ASP A 126 17.05 2.16 -13.79
C ASP A 126 17.86 0.86 -13.61
N SER A 127 17.62 0.04 -12.57
CA SER A 127 16.57 0.14 -11.54
C SER A 127 17.06 0.04 -10.09
N VAL A 128 16.23 0.54 -9.17
CA VAL A 128 16.40 0.36 -7.71
C VAL A 128 16.17 -1.10 -7.30
N SER A 129 15.39 -1.85 -8.08
CA SER A 129 15.19 -3.29 -7.84
C SER A 129 16.45 -4.10 -8.05
N THR A 130 17.27 -3.79 -9.06
CA THR A 130 18.56 -4.46 -9.23
C THR A 130 19.52 -4.12 -8.08
N LEU A 131 19.53 -2.87 -7.61
CA LEU A 131 20.32 -2.48 -6.42
C LEU A 131 19.94 -3.30 -5.16
N LEU A 132 18.65 -3.56 -4.97
CA LEU A 132 18.12 -4.38 -3.87
C LEU A 132 18.49 -5.88 -3.95
N LEU A 133 18.99 -6.38 -5.09
CA LEU A 133 19.50 -7.76 -5.21
C LEU A 133 20.90 -7.93 -4.60
N TYR A 134 21.71 -6.86 -4.59
CA TYR A 134 23.12 -6.91 -4.16
C TYR A 134 23.37 -6.21 -2.82
N VAL A 135 22.47 -5.31 -2.39
CA VAL A 135 22.64 -4.46 -1.20
C VAL A 135 21.48 -4.67 -0.22
N GLU A 136 21.80 -4.77 1.08
CA GLU A 136 20.79 -4.93 2.15
C GLU A 136 19.72 -3.82 2.08
N PRO A 137 18.41 -4.13 2.15
CA PRO A 137 17.33 -3.15 2.02
C PRO A 137 17.44 -1.92 2.93
N ILE A 138 17.96 -2.07 4.15
CA ILE A 138 18.16 -0.96 5.09
C ILE A 138 19.30 -0.03 4.63
N ALA A 139 20.32 -0.56 3.97
CA ALA A 139 21.38 0.23 3.35
C ALA A 139 20.86 0.93 2.09
N VAL A 140 20.03 0.26 1.28
CA VAL A 140 19.36 0.89 0.12
C VAL A 140 18.43 2.02 0.56
N GLU A 141 17.56 1.83 1.56
CA GLU A 141 16.67 2.88 2.09
C GLU A 141 17.46 4.14 2.48
N ARG A 142 18.58 3.97 3.19
CA ARG A 142 19.46 5.06 3.62
C ARG A 142 20.17 5.73 2.45
N PHE A 143 20.66 4.94 1.48
CA PHE A 143 21.28 5.45 0.27
C PHE A 143 20.29 6.25 -0.56
N MET A 144 19.12 5.68 -0.90
CA MET A 144 18.11 6.35 -1.70
C MET A 144 17.68 7.68 -1.05
N ARG A 145 17.38 7.68 0.26
CA ARG A 145 17.01 8.91 0.99
C ARG A 145 18.09 10.00 0.88
N ALA A 146 19.37 9.64 0.99
CA ALA A 146 20.49 10.57 0.86
C ALA A 146 20.75 11.00 -0.59
N HIS A 147 20.58 10.08 -1.54
CA HIS A 147 20.88 10.26 -2.96
C HIS A 147 19.82 11.15 -3.65
N THR A 148 18.53 10.83 -3.49
CA THR A 148 17.44 11.67 -4.03
C THR A 148 17.48 13.07 -3.44
N SER A 149 17.74 13.21 -2.13
CA SER A 149 17.85 14.51 -1.45
C SER A 149 19.00 15.37 -1.99
N ARG A 150 20.13 14.77 -2.40
CA ARG A 150 21.26 15.46 -3.06
C ARG A 150 20.91 15.91 -4.48
N ILE A 151 20.27 15.05 -5.27
CA ILE A 151 19.86 15.34 -6.65
C ILE A 151 18.80 16.46 -6.67
N LYS A 152 17.77 16.34 -5.82
CA LYS A 152 16.76 17.40 -5.60
C LYS A 152 17.39 18.70 -5.11
N GLY A 153 18.35 18.63 -4.17
CA GLY A 153 19.08 19.79 -3.66
C GLY A 153 19.94 20.50 -4.71
N ALA A 154 20.43 19.78 -5.73
CA ALA A 154 21.07 20.37 -6.90
C ALA A 154 20.05 21.02 -7.87
N GLY A 155 18.74 20.77 -7.71
CA GLY A 155 17.67 21.27 -8.57
C GLY A 155 17.36 20.38 -9.77
N TYR A 156 17.68 19.09 -9.68
CA TYR A 156 17.29 18.07 -10.66
C TYR A 156 16.07 17.29 -10.15
N THR A 157 15.21 16.82 -11.06
CA THR A 157 14.18 15.81 -10.73
C THR A 157 14.77 14.41 -10.88
N VAL A 158 14.42 13.48 -10.00
CA VAL A 158 14.91 12.09 -10.04
C VAL A 158 13.79 11.09 -10.27
N PHE A 159 13.95 10.27 -11.30
CA PHE A 159 13.11 9.11 -11.57
C PHE A 159 13.77 7.84 -11.02
N LEU A 160 12.99 7.03 -10.32
CA LEU A 160 13.42 5.75 -9.77
C LEU A 160 12.55 4.63 -10.36
N VAL A 161 13.14 3.55 -10.88
CA VAL A 161 12.39 2.36 -11.29
C VAL A 161 12.39 1.34 -10.16
N LEU A 162 11.20 0.87 -9.76
CA LEU A 162 11.02 -0.23 -8.82
C LEU A 162 10.06 -1.27 -9.41
N GLN A 163 10.49 -2.52 -9.38
CA GLN A 163 9.79 -3.66 -9.90
C GLN A 163 8.96 -4.31 -8.78
N SER A 164 7.63 -4.23 -8.91
CA SER A 164 6.66 -4.85 -7.99
C SER A 164 6.86 -6.36 -7.91
N GLY A 165 6.75 -6.91 -6.70
CA GLY A 165 6.70 -8.35 -6.43
C GLY A 165 8.06 -9.07 -6.42
N LEU A 166 9.17 -8.34 -6.60
CA LEU A 166 10.52 -8.90 -6.47
C LEU A 166 11.10 -8.78 -5.06
N HIS A 167 10.51 -7.95 -4.20
CA HIS A 167 11.04 -7.62 -2.87
C HIS A 167 9.98 -7.87 -1.79
N GLU A 168 10.37 -7.88 -0.51
CA GLU A 168 9.37 -7.90 0.57
C GLU A 168 8.47 -6.65 0.47
N GLU A 169 7.16 -6.83 0.58
CA GLU A 169 6.14 -5.75 0.58
C GLU A 169 6.55 -4.55 1.47
N LYS A 170 7.11 -4.83 2.65
CA LYS A 170 7.60 -3.81 3.59
C LYS A 170 8.76 -2.97 3.06
N VAL A 171 9.62 -3.55 2.22
CA VAL A 171 10.73 -2.86 1.54
C VAL A 171 10.17 -2.01 0.41
N GLU A 172 9.23 -2.54 -0.38
CA GLU A 172 8.58 -1.77 -1.44
C GLU A 172 7.82 -0.57 -0.88
N GLU A 173 7.04 -0.75 0.20
CA GLU A 173 6.37 0.34 0.92
C GLU A 173 7.36 1.33 1.57
N ALA A 174 8.49 0.85 2.11
CA ALA A 174 9.52 1.74 2.64
C ALA A 174 10.14 2.63 1.55
N ILE A 175 10.38 2.10 0.34
CA ILE A 175 10.88 2.88 -0.81
C ILE A 175 9.80 3.83 -1.36
N LYS A 176 8.53 3.41 -1.45
CA LYS A 176 7.40 4.30 -1.79
C LYS A 176 7.29 5.49 -0.83
N ALA A 177 7.59 5.28 0.45
CA ALA A 177 7.60 6.33 1.46
C ALA A 177 8.85 7.25 1.45
N LEU A 178 9.83 7.04 0.56
CA LEU A 178 11.00 7.92 0.39
C LEU A 178 10.82 9.01 -0.67
N VAL A 179 9.89 8.83 -1.61
CA VAL A 179 9.72 9.68 -2.79
C VAL A 179 8.64 10.74 -2.59
N ASP A 180 8.63 11.74 -3.47
CA ASP A 180 7.62 12.81 -3.49
C ASP A 180 6.34 12.39 -4.24
N GLY A 181 6.39 11.31 -5.03
CA GLY A 181 5.22 10.71 -5.68
C GLY A 181 5.50 9.34 -6.30
N VAL A 182 4.47 8.51 -6.42
CA VAL A 182 4.53 7.17 -7.02
C VAL A 182 3.58 7.11 -8.23
N ILE A 183 4.04 6.53 -9.33
CA ILE A 183 3.29 6.30 -10.57
C ILE A 183 3.18 4.79 -10.76
N CYS A 184 1.96 4.25 -10.71
CA CYS A 184 1.69 2.82 -10.72
C CYS A 184 1.33 2.29 -12.12
N PHE A 185 1.92 1.15 -12.49
CA PHE A 185 1.73 0.46 -13.77
C PHE A 185 1.29 -1.01 -13.54
N GLN A 186 0.11 -1.37 -14.04
CA GLN A 186 -0.46 -2.72 -13.97
C GLN A 186 -0.62 -3.34 -15.39
N GLU A 187 -0.77 -4.66 -15.49
CA GLU A 187 -1.04 -5.39 -16.74
C GLU A 187 -2.48 -5.19 -17.28
N ASP A 188 -2.93 -3.94 -17.48
CA ASP A 188 -4.22 -3.66 -18.17
C ASP A 188 -4.25 -2.31 -18.92
N THR A 189 -3.08 -1.82 -19.38
CA THR A 189 -2.87 -0.57 -20.18
C THR A 189 -3.36 0.76 -19.58
N LYS A 190 -3.81 0.76 -18.31
CA LYS A 190 -4.26 1.94 -17.58
C LYS A 190 -3.23 2.36 -16.52
N ILE A 191 -2.89 3.64 -16.50
CA ILE A 191 -2.24 4.28 -15.34
C ILE A 191 -3.38 4.65 -14.38
N GLU A 192 -3.67 3.78 -13.42
CA GLU A 192 -4.85 3.93 -12.54
C GLU A 192 -4.68 4.98 -11.44
N GLU A 193 -3.48 5.15 -10.88
CA GLU A 193 -3.26 6.04 -9.74
C GLU A 193 -1.86 6.69 -9.74
N ILE A 194 -1.83 8.00 -9.48
CA ILE A 194 -0.64 8.75 -9.09
C ILE A 194 -0.75 8.99 -7.58
N ALA A 195 -0.09 8.16 -6.78
CA ALA A 195 -0.14 8.24 -5.33
C ALA A 195 0.87 9.28 -4.83
N ILE A 196 0.38 10.44 -4.40
CA ILE A 196 1.19 11.55 -3.88
C ILE A 196 1.14 11.56 -2.34
N PRO A 197 2.26 11.36 -1.61
CA PRO A 197 2.28 11.53 -0.15
C PRO A 197 1.94 12.97 0.27
N PRO A 198 1.31 13.18 1.45
CA PRO A 198 0.51 14.36 1.77
C PRO A 198 1.30 15.64 2.12
N ILE A 199 2.51 15.81 1.56
CA ILE A 199 3.47 16.89 1.89
C ILE A 199 3.55 17.95 0.78
N ILE A 200 3.11 17.66 -0.45
CA ILE A 200 3.05 18.63 -1.56
C ILE A 200 1.74 19.43 -1.51
N PRO A 201 1.75 20.75 -1.82
CA PRO A 201 0.53 21.55 -2.00
C PRO A 201 -0.44 20.95 -3.04
N ARG A 202 -1.74 20.99 -2.75
CA ARG A 202 -2.83 20.41 -3.58
C ARG A 202 -3.07 21.11 -4.93
N GLU A 203 -2.19 22.03 -5.33
CA GLU A 203 -2.32 22.84 -6.55
C GLU A 203 -1.70 22.14 -7.78
N TRP A 204 -0.94 21.05 -7.56
CA TRP A 204 -0.25 20.26 -8.59
C TRP A 204 -0.99 18.96 -8.97
N ILE A 205 -2.33 18.96 -8.91
CA ILE A 205 -3.13 17.77 -9.22
C ILE A 205 -3.22 17.58 -10.74
N PHE A 206 -2.55 16.56 -11.26
CA PHE A 206 -2.82 15.99 -12.58
C PHE A 206 -4.15 15.20 -12.54
N SER A 207 -5.28 15.88 -12.72
CA SER A 207 -6.62 15.30 -12.66
C SER A 207 -7.03 14.52 -13.92
N HIS A 208 -6.11 13.72 -14.47
CA HIS A 208 -6.33 12.97 -15.71
C HIS A 208 -5.73 11.56 -15.60
N GLY A 209 -6.55 10.54 -15.89
CA GLY A 209 -6.05 9.19 -16.10
C GLY A 209 -5.26 9.14 -17.41
N PHE A 210 -3.93 8.99 -17.32
CA PHE A 210 -3.07 8.94 -18.49
C PHE A 210 -3.24 7.61 -19.24
N ARG A 211 -4.16 7.59 -20.21
CA ARG A 211 -4.23 6.55 -21.24
C ARG A 211 -3.12 6.76 -22.25
N MET A 212 -2.29 5.73 -22.45
CA MET A 212 -1.34 5.70 -23.57
C MET A 212 -2.14 5.58 -24.87
N LEU A 213 -2.20 6.65 -25.67
CA LEU A 213 -2.85 6.61 -26.98
C LEU A 213 -2.25 5.49 -27.84
N THR A 214 -3.08 4.78 -28.60
CA THR A 214 -2.62 3.82 -29.61
C THR A 214 -1.89 4.56 -30.74
N ASP A 215 -1.15 3.86 -31.60
CA ASP A 215 -0.49 4.53 -32.73
C ASP A 215 -1.50 4.97 -33.80
N GLU A 216 -2.63 4.27 -33.95
CA GLU A 216 -3.76 4.78 -34.74
C GLU A 216 -4.36 6.08 -34.17
N GLU A 217 -4.48 6.20 -32.85
CA GLU A 217 -4.98 7.42 -32.20
C GLU A 217 -4.01 8.59 -32.42
N LYS A 218 -2.69 8.33 -32.43
CA LYS A 218 -1.66 9.34 -32.76
C LYS A 218 -1.64 9.71 -34.23
N GLU A 219 -1.92 8.79 -35.15
CA GLU A 219 -2.09 9.14 -36.58
C GLU A 219 -3.33 10.01 -36.77
N LYS A 220 -4.46 9.66 -36.13
CA LYS A 220 -5.69 10.48 -36.14
C LYS A 220 -5.41 11.88 -35.57
N GLU A 221 -4.69 12.02 -34.46
CA GLU A 221 -4.32 13.32 -33.90
C GLU A 221 -3.33 14.11 -34.79
N LYS A 222 -2.34 13.45 -35.41
CA LYS A 222 -1.45 14.07 -36.42
C LYS A 222 -2.23 14.61 -37.60
N VAL A 223 -3.18 13.84 -38.14
CA VAL A 223 -4.02 14.27 -39.27
C VAL A 223 -4.84 15.50 -38.88
N VAL A 224 -5.46 15.53 -37.69
CA VAL A 224 -6.17 16.72 -37.18
C VAL A 224 -5.23 17.94 -37.09
N ARG A 225 -4.06 17.82 -36.45
CA ARG A 225 -3.09 18.92 -36.31
C ARG A 225 -2.48 19.39 -37.65
N VAL A 226 -2.48 18.54 -38.69
CA VAL A 226 -2.05 18.92 -40.05
C VAL A 226 -3.16 19.68 -40.79
N VAL A 227 -4.43 19.33 -40.59
CA VAL A 227 -5.59 20.01 -41.20
C VAL A 227 -5.81 21.40 -40.60
N GLU A 228 -5.57 21.62 -39.31
CA GLU A 228 -5.78 22.91 -38.64
C GLU A 228 -4.78 24.03 -39.02
N LYS A 229 -3.81 23.80 -39.93
CA LYS A 229 -2.67 24.73 -40.13
C LYS A 229 -2.42 25.25 -41.55
N GLN A 230 -3.48 25.62 -42.29
CA GLN A 230 -3.36 26.54 -43.45
C GLN A 230 -4.56 27.48 -43.64
N VAL A 231 -4.50 28.69 -43.07
CA VAL A 231 -5.18 29.89 -43.60
C VAL A 231 -4.34 31.14 -43.30
N GLY A 232 -4.13 32.00 -44.30
CA GLY A 232 -3.81 33.43 -44.13
C GLY A 232 -2.37 33.79 -43.72
N GLY A 233 -1.76 34.72 -44.45
CA GLY A 233 -0.48 35.32 -44.09
C GLY A 233 -0.28 36.71 -44.68
N GLY A 234 0.65 37.48 -44.09
CA GLY A 234 1.21 38.70 -44.65
C GLY A 234 0.52 40.02 -44.27
N GLN A 235 1.18 40.82 -43.42
CA GLN A 235 1.84 42.06 -43.86
C GLN A 235 2.73 42.65 -42.73
N SER A 236 3.54 43.65 -43.08
CA SER A 236 4.56 44.31 -42.24
C SER A 236 4.01 45.48 -41.40
N PRO A 237 4.66 45.86 -40.27
CA PRO A 237 4.23 46.96 -39.40
C PRO A 237 4.58 48.34 -39.97
N PRO A 238 4.00 49.44 -39.44
CA PRO A 238 4.83 50.29 -38.54
C PRO A 238 4.09 51.07 -37.42
N THR A 239 4.90 51.66 -36.53
CA THR A 239 4.65 52.87 -35.68
C THR A 239 3.62 52.85 -34.54
N ALA A 240 4.08 53.31 -33.36
CA ALA A 240 3.25 53.98 -32.34
C ALA A 240 3.12 55.49 -32.69
N PRO A 241 2.21 56.27 -32.05
CA PRO A 241 2.60 56.94 -30.80
C PRO A 241 1.48 57.26 -29.76
N GLN A 242 1.92 57.55 -28.53
CA GLN A 242 1.47 58.61 -27.59
C GLN A 242 -0.02 58.84 -27.20
N TYR A 243 -0.27 58.81 -25.88
CA TYR A 243 -0.88 59.85 -25.03
C TYR A 243 -2.11 60.67 -25.51
N ILE A 244 -3.18 60.69 -24.69
CA ILE A 244 -3.89 61.89 -24.11
C ILE A 244 -5.22 61.47 -23.42
N MET A 245 -5.66 62.22 -22.39
CA MET A 245 -7.00 62.14 -21.78
C MET A 245 -7.86 63.38 -22.11
N PRO A 246 -9.18 63.23 -22.28
CA PRO A 246 -10.18 63.94 -21.45
C PRO A 246 -11.27 62.96 -20.91
N VAL A 247 -11.87 63.08 -19.71
CA VAL A 247 -12.66 64.15 -19.06
C VAL A 247 -14.11 64.28 -19.59
N ALA A 248 -15.06 63.74 -18.79
CA ALA A 248 -16.50 64.06 -18.54
C ALA A 248 -17.38 64.77 -19.62
N THR A 249 -18.69 64.47 -19.78
CA THR A 249 -19.77 64.83 -18.82
C THR A 249 -21.16 64.15 -19.00
N THR A 250 -21.84 63.89 -17.88
CA THR A 250 -23.31 63.93 -17.57
C THR A 250 -24.40 63.34 -18.51
N THR A 251 -25.25 62.45 -17.98
CA THR A 251 -26.68 62.68 -17.55
C THR A 251 -27.29 61.36 -16.96
N THR A 252 -27.91 61.36 -15.76
CA THR A 252 -29.38 61.41 -15.46
C THR A 252 -30.14 60.15 -15.94
N THR A 253 -30.82 59.31 -15.12
CA THR A 253 -31.78 59.57 -14.00
C THR A 253 -31.89 58.39 -13.00
N GLN A 254 -32.48 58.58 -11.80
CA GLN A 254 -32.88 57.52 -10.82
C GLN A 254 -34.42 57.36 -10.73
N PRO A 255 -34.96 56.30 -10.08
CA PRO A 255 -35.40 56.36 -8.65
C PRO A 255 -34.79 55.22 -7.76
N LYS A 256 -34.34 55.45 -6.50
CA LYS A 256 -35.08 55.55 -5.21
C LYS A 256 -35.72 54.22 -4.72
N VAL A 257 -35.59 53.76 -3.45
CA VAL A 257 -34.82 54.19 -2.24
C VAL A 257 -34.07 52.96 -1.65
N VAL A 258 -33.74 52.69 -0.36
CA VAL A 258 -34.03 53.20 1.01
C VAL A 258 -32.86 52.89 1.97
N THR A 259 -32.71 53.60 3.10
CA THR A 259 -31.85 53.24 4.26
C THR A 259 -32.51 53.71 5.58
N PRO A 260 -32.08 53.25 6.78
CA PRO A 260 -31.15 54.07 7.59
C PRO A 260 -30.16 53.33 8.53
N ILE A 261 -28.87 53.66 8.41
CA ILE A 261 -28.01 54.31 9.44
C ILE A 261 -27.90 53.73 10.89
N ILE A 262 -26.71 53.15 11.17
CA ILE A 262 -25.78 53.35 12.33
C ILE A 262 -26.28 53.27 13.79
N THR A 263 -25.71 52.35 14.60
CA THR A 263 -24.96 52.65 15.86
C THR A 263 -24.22 51.44 16.47
N THR A 264 -23.12 51.71 17.20
CA THR A 264 -22.28 50.78 18.01
C THR A 264 -22.73 50.78 19.49
N PRO A 265 -22.54 49.73 20.33
CA PRO A 265 -21.22 49.35 20.93
C PRO A 265 -21.05 47.82 21.26
N PRO A 266 -19.94 47.34 21.88
CA PRO A 266 -19.65 45.91 22.04
C PRO A 266 -20.14 45.27 23.37
N PRO A 267 -20.27 43.93 23.45
CA PRO A 267 -20.70 43.21 24.65
C PRO A 267 -19.56 42.88 25.63
N THR A 268 -19.87 42.93 26.94
CA THR A 268 -18.95 42.71 28.07
C THR A 268 -19.08 41.30 28.66
N LYS A 269 -18.11 40.88 29.48
CA LYS A 269 -18.14 39.64 30.29
C LYS A 269 -19.37 39.56 31.23
N ILE A 270 -20.05 38.40 31.28
CA ILE A 270 -20.93 37.90 32.36
C ILE A 270 -21.35 36.45 32.02
N THR A 271 -21.51 35.45 32.90
CA THR A 271 -20.88 35.09 34.21
C THR A 271 -21.05 33.56 34.42
N GLN A 272 -20.30 32.94 35.33
CA GLN A 272 -20.63 31.60 35.89
C GLN A 272 -21.13 31.74 37.34
N PRO A 273 -22.13 30.93 37.78
CA PRO A 273 -22.48 30.80 39.19
C PRO A 273 -21.56 29.79 39.91
N SER A 274 -21.33 30.01 41.21
CA SER A 274 -20.39 29.25 42.05
C SER A 274 -21.05 28.64 43.28
N THR A 275 -20.57 27.48 43.74
CA THR A 275 -20.69 27.05 45.14
C THR A 275 -19.36 26.49 45.67
N THR A 276 -19.00 26.93 46.86
CA THR A 276 -17.84 26.56 47.72
C THR A 276 -18.34 25.66 48.88
N PRO A 277 -17.54 25.19 49.88
CA PRO A 277 -16.14 25.47 50.26
C PRO A 277 -15.28 24.17 50.32
N GLU A 278 -14.11 24.01 50.97
CA GLU A 278 -13.46 24.79 52.05
C GLU A 278 -11.94 24.55 52.20
N SER A 279 -11.29 25.41 52.99
CA SER A 279 -9.99 25.27 53.67
C SER A 279 -8.69 25.55 52.86
N SER A 280 -7.85 26.40 53.45
CA SER A 280 -6.49 26.77 53.05
C SER A 280 -5.53 26.52 54.24
N PRO A 281 -4.19 26.60 54.12
CA PRO A 281 -3.54 27.92 54.18
C PRO A 281 -2.18 28.11 53.45
N LYS A 282 -1.94 29.35 52.96
CA LYS A 282 -0.72 30.22 53.04
C LYS A 282 0.69 29.57 52.86
N VAL A 283 1.66 30.19 52.16
CA VAL A 283 2.36 31.45 52.53
C VAL A 283 3.20 32.03 51.36
N GLN A 284 3.14 33.36 51.20
CA GLN A 284 4.09 34.36 50.65
C GLN A 284 4.84 34.20 49.29
N THR A 285 4.51 35.19 48.45
CA THR A 285 5.24 35.89 47.38
C THR A 285 6.72 36.25 47.62
N THR A 286 7.47 36.39 46.50
CA THR A 286 8.20 37.63 46.14
C THR A 286 8.54 37.69 44.63
N VAL A 287 8.96 38.86 44.12
CA VAL A 287 9.11 39.17 42.68
C VAL A 287 10.45 39.89 42.43
N SER A 288 11.12 39.63 41.29
CA SER A 288 12.02 40.58 40.59
C SER A 288 12.44 40.09 39.18
N GLN A 289 12.99 41.01 38.38
CA GLN A 289 13.32 40.87 36.94
C GLN A 289 14.85 40.79 36.68
N PRO A 290 15.31 40.54 35.43
CA PRO A 290 16.68 40.09 35.15
C PRO A 290 17.72 41.21 34.89
N VAL A 291 19.00 40.84 34.93
CA VAL A 291 20.18 41.67 34.57
C VAL A 291 21.14 40.87 33.67
N ILE A 292 22.02 41.56 32.93
CA ILE A 292 22.77 41.07 31.76
C ILE A 292 24.31 41.09 32.02
N ILE A 293 25.09 40.45 31.13
CA ILE A 293 26.54 40.60 30.86
C ILE A 293 27.51 39.80 31.76
N SER A 294 28.18 38.77 31.18
CA SER A 294 29.65 38.74 30.94
C SER A 294 30.21 37.34 30.58
N ALA A 295 31.26 37.34 29.76
CA ALA A 295 32.33 36.33 29.64
C ALA A 295 33.66 37.05 30.05
N PRO A 296 34.88 36.45 30.10
CA PRO A 296 35.41 35.20 29.53
C PRO A 296 36.20 34.40 30.64
N PRO A 297 37.35 33.68 30.46
CA PRO A 297 38.10 33.22 29.28
C PRO A 297 38.45 31.70 29.28
N SER A 298 39.44 31.29 28.48
CA SER A 298 39.77 29.92 28.07
C SER A 298 41.15 29.39 28.50
N SER A 299 41.30 28.06 28.45
CA SER A 299 42.56 27.28 28.49
C SER A 299 43.29 27.13 29.84
N PRO A 300 44.19 26.12 30.02
CA PRO A 300 44.60 25.03 29.12
C PRO A 300 44.34 23.60 29.67
N LEU A 301 44.80 22.56 28.94
CA LEU A 301 44.66 21.14 29.32
C LEU A 301 45.67 20.69 30.39
N GLN A 302 45.24 19.81 31.31
CA GLN A 302 46.07 18.75 31.92
C GLN A 302 45.24 17.46 32.15
N PRO A 303 45.86 16.25 32.17
CA PRO A 303 45.13 14.98 32.12
C PRO A 303 44.71 14.43 33.51
N PRO A 304 43.49 13.88 33.66
CA PRO A 304 43.06 13.23 34.90
C PRO A 304 43.67 11.83 35.05
N THR A 305 44.77 11.73 35.80
CA THR A 305 45.32 10.42 36.22
C THR A 305 44.46 9.78 37.32
N LYS A 306 44.55 8.44 37.44
CA LYS A 306 43.94 7.59 38.49
C LYS A 306 42.42 7.39 38.37
N ALA A 307 42.03 6.53 37.43
CA ALA A 307 40.74 5.84 37.47
C ALA A 307 40.56 5.01 38.76
N SER A 308 39.31 4.87 39.22
CA SER A 308 38.96 4.19 40.47
C SER A 308 39.09 2.66 40.37
N LYS A 309 39.16 1.97 41.52
CA LYS A 309 39.14 0.49 41.55
C LYS A 309 37.90 -0.11 40.87
N SER A 310 36.77 0.59 40.89
CA SER A 310 35.51 0.17 40.26
C SER A 310 35.55 0.12 38.73
N THR A 311 36.30 0.99 38.05
CA THR A 311 36.42 0.92 36.58
C THR A 311 37.27 -0.26 36.13
N GLN A 312 38.36 -0.59 36.85
CA GLN A 312 39.12 -1.81 36.57
C GLN A 312 38.30 -3.10 36.77
N GLU A 313 37.33 -3.13 37.68
CA GLU A 313 36.45 -4.29 37.84
C GLU A 313 35.45 -4.41 36.70
N LEU A 314 34.88 -3.30 36.22
CA LEU A 314 34.05 -3.27 35.02
C LEU A 314 34.80 -3.75 33.77
N GLU A 315 36.04 -3.30 33.55
CA GLU A 315 36.87 -3.79 32.44
C GLU A 315 37.17 -5.30 32.55
N LYS A 316 37.47 -5.78 33.77
CA LYS A 316 37.68 -7.22 34.01
C LYS A 316 36.41 -8.04 33.75
N MET A 317 35.22 -7.51 34.07
CA MET A 317 33.95 -8.16 33.70
C MET A 317 33.70 -8.12 32.19
N ALA A 318 33.95 -6.99 31.52
CA ALA A 318 33.81 -6.85 30.06
C ALA A 318 34.72 -7.83 29.30
N HIS A 319 36.01 -7.94 29.68
CA HIS A 319 36.92 -8.93 29.09
C HIS A 319 36.49 -10.38 29.37
N LYS A 320 35.92 -10.67 30.54
CA LYS A 320 35.40 -12.00 30.92
C LYS A 320 34.14 -12.37 30.11
N LEU A 321 33.28 -11.40 29.79
CA LEU A 321 32.13 -11.56 28.90
C LEU A 321 32.58 -11.73 27.43
N SER A 322 33.48 -10.89 26.93
CA SER A 322 34.05 -10.99 25.58
C SER A 322 34.71 -12.36 25.32
N ARG A 323 35.52 -12.86 26.26
CA ARG A 323 36.09 -14.23 26.19
C ARG A 323 35.01 -15.32 26.21
N LYS A 324 33.92 -15.17 26.99
CA LYS A 324 32.78 -16.11 26.97
C LYS A 324 32.00 -16.09 25.65
N LEU A 325 31.87 -14.93 25.00
CA LEU A 325 31.22 -14.81 23.69
C LEU A 325 32.09 -15.40 22.57
N SER A 326 33.38 -15.05 22.51
CA SER A 326 34.33 -15.60 21.54
C SER A 326 34.43 -17.14 21.63
N THR A 327 34.45 -17.71 22.84
CA THR A 327 34.46 -19.17 23.03
C THR A 327 33.12 -19.85 22.76
N LYS A 328 31.98 -19.13 22.79
CA LYS A 328 30.71 -19.63 22.24
C LYS A 328 30.72 -19.61 20.70
N LEU A 329 31.15 -18.51 20.08
CA LEU A 329 31.27 -18.38 18.61
C LEU A 329 32.14 -19.50 18.02
N LYS A 330 33.35 -19.71 18.54
CA LYS A 330 34.23 -20.81 18.09
C LYS A 330 33.65 -22.22 18.30
N LYS A 331 32.70 -22.40 19.22
CA LYS A 331 31.95 -23.66 19.38
C LYS A 331 30.80 -23.80 18.37
N ILE A 332 30.21 -22.70 17.91
CA ILE A 332 29.17 -22.68 16.86
C ILE A 332 29.81 -22.91 15.49
N GLU A 333 30.93 -22.22 15.19
CA GLU A 333 31.73 -22.44 13.97
C GLU A 333 32.20 -23.89 13.86
N LYS A 334 32.70 -24.48 14.97
CA LYS A 334 33.11 -25.90 15.04
C LYS A 334 31.93 -26.89 15.03
N LYS A 335 30.67 -26.43 15.09
CA LYS A 335 29.48 -27.23 14.75
C LYS A 335 29.13 -27.12 13.27
N ARG A 336 29.03 -25.90 12.72
CA ARG A 336 28.80 -25.68 11.26
C ARG A 336 29.84 -26.39 10.39
N GLY A 337 31.11 -26.37 10.81
CA GLY A 337 32.20 -27.10 10.14
C GLY A 337 32.13 -28.64 10.22
N LYS A 338 31.20 -29.21 11.00
CA LYS A 338 30.90 -30.65 11.01
C LYS A 338 29.68 -31.02 10.18
N GLU A 339 28.66 -30.17 10.16
CA GLU A 339 27.49 -30.33 9.26
C GLU A 339 27.92 -30.28 7.79
N LYS A 340 28.93 -29.46 7.45
CA LYS A 340 29.53 -29.42 6.11
C LYS A 340 30.35 -30.67 5.72
N LYS A 341 30.38 -31.72 6.55
CA LYS A 341 31.08 -32.99 6.27
C LYS A 341 30.15 -34.22 6.21
N TRP A 342 28.86 -33.98 5.98
CA TRP A 342 27.81 -35.00 5.76
C TRP A 342 27.13 -34.83 4.38
N LYS A 343 27.85 -34.25 3.41
CA LYS A 343 27.35 -34.05 2.03
C LYS A 343 28.15 -34.76 0.94
N ASP A 344 29.18 -35.52 1.32
CA ASP A 344 30.13 -36.17 0.41
C ASP A 344 29.86 -37.69 0.28
N VAL A 345 28.60 -38.13 0.44
CA VAL A 345 28.18 -39.55 0.37
C VAL A 345 26.80 -39.68 -0.31
N SER A 346 26.66 -39.18 -1.55
CA SER A 346 25.46 -39.42 -2.38
C SER A 346 25.67 -39.20 -3.88
N ASP A 347 26.77 -39.69 -4.47
CA ASP A 347 27.01 -39.66 -5.92
C ASP A 347 27.10 -41.08 -6.50
N ALA A 348 26.15 -41.47 -7.35
CA ALA A 348 26.11 -42.79 -8.00
C ALA A 348 25.21 -42.85 -9.26
N THR A 349 25.35 -41.91 -10.21
CA THR A 349 24.73 -42.05 -11.55
C THR A 349 25.68 -41.54 -12.65
N ALA A 350 25.63 -42.16 -13.84
CA ALA A 350 26.59 -41.97 -14.93
C ALA A 350 26.35 -40.67 -15.76
N PRO A 351 27.38 -40.14 -16.45
CA PRO A 351 27.29 -38.88 -17.19
C PRO A 351 26.64 -39.01 -18.58
N LEU A 352 26.09 -37.91 -19.07
CA LEU A 352 25.63 -37.70 -20.45
C LEU A 352 26.72 -37.02 -21.31
N PRO A 353 26.72 -37.20 -22.65
CA PRO A 353 27.73 -36.62 -23.54
C PRO A 353 27.56 -35.10 -23.75
N PRO A 354 28.64 -34.38 -24.13
CA PRO A 354 28.61 -32.93 -24.36
C PRO A 354 27.96 -32.54 -25.71
N PRO A 355 27.45 -31.30 -25.84
CA PRO A 355 26.89 -30.78 -27.09
C PRO A 355 28.00 -30.40 -28.11
N PRO A 356 27.67 -30.33 -29.43
CA PRO A 356 28.63 -30.00 -30.48
C PRO A 356 28.99 -28.51 -30.54
N SER A 357 30.23 -28.22 -30.94
CA SER A 357 30.73 -26.85 -31.16
C SER A 357 30.18 -26.22 -32.45
N PRO A 358 30.00 -24.88 -32.51
CA PRO A 358 29.66 -24.18 -33.74
C PRO A 358 30.83 -24.16 -34.75
N PRO A 359 30.58 -24.06 -36.06
CA PRO A 359 31.62 -24.12 -37.10
C PRO A 359 32.39 -22.80 -37.25
N THR A 360 33.70 -22.92 -37.49
CA THR A 360 34.62 -21.80 -37.74
C THR A 360 34.42 -21.19 -39.14
N ALA A 361 34.31 -19.87 -39.23
CA ALA A 361 34.32 -19.15 -40.51
C ALA A 361 35.76 -18.79 -40.96
N PRO A 362 36.14 -18.99 -42.23
CA PRO A 362 37.45 -18.61 -42.77
C PRO A 362 37.52 -17.13 -43.21
N SER A 363 38.73 -16.66 -43.52
CA SER A 363 39.08 -15.24 -43.62
C SER A 363 38.89 -14.57 -45.00
N GLN A 364 38.87 -13.24 -44.97
CA GLN A 364 38.99 -12.23 -46.06
C GLN A 364 40.18 -12.48 -47.03
N PRO A 365 40.21 -11.96 -48.30
CA PRO A 365 40.41 -10.51 -48.58
C PRO A 365 39.91 -9.86 -49.90
N VAL A 366 39.50 -8.57 -49.78
CA VAL A 366 39.82 -7.39 -50.65
C VAL A 366 39.31 -7.31 -52.13
N ALA A 367 39.03 -6.08 -52.59
CA ALA A 367 38.48 -5.65 -53.91
C ALA A 367 39.60 -5.18 -54.90
N PRO A 368 39.41 -4.48 -56.08
CA PRO A 368 38.26 -3.74 -56.65
C PRO A 368 38.00 -4.01 -58.19
N PRO A 369 37.68 -3.06 -59.11
CA PRO A 369 36.29 -2.60 -59.42
C PRO A 369 35.85 -2.56 -60.92
N GLN A 370 34.51 -2.51 -61.15
CA GLN A 370 33.80 -1.95 -62.35
C GLN A 370 33.97 -2.64 -63.75
N PRO A 371 33.16 -2.32 -64.80
CA PRO A 371 31.78 -1.79 -64.86
C PRO A 371 30.81 -2.44 -65.92
N SER A 372 29.52 -2.04 -65.87
CA SER A 372 28.59 -1.78 -67.00
C SER A 372 27.68 -2.86 -67.66
N SER A 373 26.42 -2.43 -67.86
CA SER A 373 25.55 -2.60 -69.06
C SER A 373 24.44 -3.68 -69.16
N LYS A 374 23.22 -3.16 -69.47
CA LYS A 374 22.15 -3.65 -70.39
C LYS A 374 21.41 -5.00 -70.20
N ALA A 375 20.09 -4.84 -70.00
CA ALA A 375 18.96 -5.43 -70.74
C ALA A 375 18.33 -6.80 -70.36
N GLN A 376 17.01 -6.83 -70.58
CA GLN A 376 15.96 -7.87 -70.44
C GLN A 376 16.00 -8.95 -71.56
N PRO A 377 15.06 -9.93 -71.66
CA PRO A 377 14.13 -10.54 -70.66
C PRO A 377 14.10 -12.10 -70.65
N SER A 378 13.40 -12.70 -69.67
CA SER A 378 12.71 -14.01 -69.84
C SER A 378 11.61 -14.22 -68.78
N GLU A 379 10.61 -15.05 -69.07
CA GLU A 379 9.35 -15.18 -68.30
C GLU A 379 9.27 -16.46 -67.41
N THR A 380 8.06 -16.77 -66.90
CA THR A 380 7.60 -17.98 -66.17
C THR A 380 7.82 -17.95 -64.63
N PRO A 381 7.07 -18.72 -63.81
CA PRO A 381 5.89 -18.12 -63.16
C PRO A 381 5.79 -18.29 -61.63
N THR A 382 4.79 -17.63 -61.05
CA THR A 382 4.44 -17.60 -59.62
C THR A 382 4.07 -18.96 -59.02
N PRO A 383 4.34 -19.16 -57.73
CA PRO A 383 3.37 -19.76 -56.80
C PRO A 383 2.78 -18.69 -55.88
N GLN A 384 1.46 -18.52 -55.89
CA GLN A 384 0.77 -17.63 -54.95
C GLN A 384 0.75 -18.25 -53.54
N ALA A 385 1.05 -17.45 -52.52
CA ALA A 385 0.82 -17.85 -51.14
C ALA A 385 -0.69 -17.81 -50.82
N THR A 386 -1.28 -18.96 -50.50
CA THR A 386 -2.68 -19.04 -50.05
C THR A 386 -2.83 -18.45 -48.64
N PRO A 387 -3.81 -17.58 -48.38
CA PRO A 387 -4.10 -17.13 -47.02
C PRO A 387 -4.58 -18.31 -46.17
N SER A 388 -4.06 -18.42 -44.94
CA SER A 388 -4.46 -19.49 -44.01
C SER A 388 -5.94 -19.34 -43.61
N PRO A 389 -6.71 -20.44 -43.53
CA PRO A 389 -8.12 -20.38 -43.15
C PRO A 389 -8.25 -19.99 -41.67
N VAL A 390 -8.86 -18.84 -41.41
CA VAL A 390 -9.26 -18.44 -40.06
C VAL A 390 -10.40 -19.35 -39.60
N LEU A 391 -10.16 -20.15 -38.57
CA LEU A 391 -11.16 -21.07 -38.00
C LEU A 391 -12.22 -20.28 -37.22
N THR A 392 -13.32 -19.95 -37.89
CA THR A 392 -14.51 -19.35 -37.27
C THR A 392 -15.19 -20.36 -36.34
N ILE A 393 -14.87 -20.29 -35.05
CA ILE A 393 -15.51 -21.11 -34.00
C ILE A 393 -17.01 -20.75 -33.96
N THR A 394 -17.88 -21.73 -34.19
CA THR A 394 -19.34 -21.53 -34.14
C THR A 394 -19.82 -21.31 -32.70
N PRO A 395 -20.98 -20.63 -32.49
CA PRO A 395 -21.53 -20.44 -31.14
C PRO A 395 -21.76 -21.75 -30.37
N GLU A 396 -22.17 -22.80 -31.09
CA GLU A 396 -22.40 -24.14 -30.56
C GLU A 396 -21.10 -24.77 -30.02
N LEU A 397 -20.02 -24.69 -30.80
CA LEU A 397 -18.70 -25.21 -30.40
C LEU A 397 -18.12 -24.41 -29.23
N ARG A 398 -18.39 -23.10 -29.16
CA ARG A 398 -18.06 -22.27 -27.99
C ARG A 398 -18.82 -22.75 -26.74
N GLU A 399 -20.13 -22.99 -26.83
CA GLU A 399 -20.92 -23.44 -25.68
C GLU A 399 -20.49 -24.83 -25.19
N GLU A 400 -20.10 -25.74 -26.10
CA GLU A 400 -19.53 -27.04 -25.75
C GLU A 400 -18.16 -26.93 -25.06
N ILE A 401 -17.28 -26.05 -25.56
CA ILE A 401 -15.99 -25.74 -24.92
C ILE A 401 -16.21 -25.15 -23.51
N GLU A 402 -17.12 -24.19 -23.35
CA GLU A 402 -17.41 -23.55 -22.06
C GLU A 402 -17.96 -24.56 -21.03
N LYS A 403 -18.84 -25.49 -21.44
CA LYS A 403 -19.34 -26.60 -20.59
C LYS A 403 -18.25 -27.58 -20.18
N GLU A 404 -17.36 -28.00 -21.09
CA GLU A 404 -16.25 -28.92 -20.76
C GLU A 404 -15.17 -28.23 -19.91
N VAL A 405 -14.93 -26.93 -20.08
CA VAL A 405 -14.08 -26.12 -19.19
C VAL A 405 -14.68 -26.05 -17.78
N GLU A 406 -15.96 -25.70 -17.63
CA GLU A 406 -16.62 -25.62 -16.32
C GLU A 406 -16.59 -26.97 -15.57
N LYS A 407 -16.88 -28.06 -16.29
CA LYS A 407 -16.77 -29.44 -15.81
C LYS A 407 -15.35 -29.82 -15.37
N ARG A 408 -14.32 -29.39 -16.09
CA ARG A 408 -12.90 -29.58 -15.70
C ARG A 408 -12.54 -28.77 -14.45
N VAL A 409 -12.92 -27.50 -14.40
CA VAL A 409 -12.69 -26.62 -13.23
C VAL A 409 -13.34 -27.21 -11.98
N LYS A 410 -14.58 -27.71 -12.08
CA LYS A 410 -15.28 -28.37 -10.97
C LYS A 410 -14.54 -29.61 -10.46
N LYS A 411 -14.07 -30.46 -11.37
CA LYS A 411 -13.26 -31.66 -11.03
C LYS A 411 -11.92 -31.30 -10.35
N ILE A 412 -11.26 -30.23 -10.80
CA ILE A 412 -10.01 -29.73 -10.17
C ILE A 412 -10.29 -29.20 -8.75
N LEU A 413 -11.37 -28.44 -8.56
CA LEU A 413 -11.77 -27.92 -7.26
C LEU A 413 -12.17 -29.02 -6.26
N GLU A 414 -12.76 -30.12 -6.73
CA GLU A 414 -13.05 -31.29 -5.89
C GLU A 414 -11.76 -32.04 -5.50
N GLY A 415 -10.83 -32.24 -6.43
CA GLY A 415 -9.50 -32.81 -6.14
C GLY A 415 -8.71 -32.01 -5.10
N LEU A 416 -8.64 -30.69 -5.25
CA LEU A 416 -7.95 -29.79 -4.31
C LEU A 416 -8.57 -29.83 -2.89
N LYS A 417 -9.90 -29.95 -2.78
CA LYS A 417 -10.58 -30.09 -1.48
C LYS A 417 -10.23 -31.42 -0.81
N GLU A 418 -10.14 -32.50 -1.56
CA GLU A 418 -9.79 -33.82 -1.02
C GLU A 418 -8.29 -33.92 -0.66
N GLU A 419 -7.41 -33.27 -1.43
CA GLU A 419 -5.99 -33.14 -1.12
C GLU A 419 -5.77 -32.31 0.17
N GLN A 420 -6.43 -31.15 0.31
CA GLN A 420 -6.40 -30.38 1.56
C GLN A 420 -6.89 -31.19 2.76
N LYS A 421 -7.97 -31.97 2.60
CA LYS A 421 -8.46 -32.87 3.66
C LYS A 421 -7.39 -33.88 4.07
N LYS A 422 -6.80 -34.59 3.10
CA LYS A 422 -5.72 -35.58 3.35
C LYS A 422 -4.50 -34.96 4.01
N LYS A 423 -4.14 -33.72 3.64
CA LYS A 423 -3.05 -32.96 4.26
C LYS A 423 -3.31 -32.64 5.73
N MET A 424 -4.47 -32.08 6.08
CA MET A 424 -4.83 -31.82 7.48
C MET A 424 -4.93 -33.11 8.30
N GLU A 425 -5.40 -34.21 7.70
CA GLU A 425 -5.53 -35.51 8.37
C GLU A 425 -4.14 -36.12 8.66
N LYS A 426 -3.17 -35.95 7.75
CA LYS A 426 -1.76 -36.29 7.99
C LYS A 426 -1.12 -35.43 9.09
N GLU A 427 -1.26 -34.11 9.02
CA GLU A 427 -0.71 -33.17 10.01
C GLU A 427 -1.26 -33.47 11.43
N LYS A 428 -2.52 -33.90 11.53
CA LYS A 428 -3.17 -34.32 12.78
C LYS A 428 -2.58 -35.60 13.37
N GLU A 429 -2.23 -36.61 12.56
CA GLU A 429 -1.54 -37.82 13.05
C GLU A 429 -0.07 -37.55 13.37
N GLU A 430 0.59 -36.67 12.64
CA GLU A 430 1.98 -36.27 12.90
C GLU A 430 2.10 -35.50 14.24
N LEU A 431 1.16 -34.60 14.54
CA LEU A 431 1.05 -33.95 15.85
C LEU A 431 0.76 -34.94 16.99
N LYS A 432 -0.16 -35.90 16.78
CA LYS A 432 -0.39 -36.99 17.75
C LYS A 432 0.88 -37.82 18.02
N LYS A 433 1.70 -38.06 16.98
CA LYS A 433 2.97 -38.79 17.13
C LYS A 433 3.96 -37.98 17.97
N GLN A 434 4.10 -36.69 17.73
CA GLN A 434 4.96 -35.79 18.52
C GLN A 434 4.57 -35.81 20.00
N ILE A 435 3.27 -35.65 20.32
CA ILE A 435 2.75 -35.71 21.70
C ILE A 435 3.09 -37.06 22.38
N ARG A 436 2.97 -38.19 21.65
CA ARG A 436 3.35 -39.51 22.18
C ARG A 436 4.86 -39.66 22.42
N GLU A 437 5.69 -39.11 21.55
CA GLU A 437 7.15 -39.09 21.74
C GLU A 437 7.59 -38.17 22.88
N GLU A 438 6.84 -37.11 23.16
CA GLU A 438 7.11 -36.16 24.25
C GLU A 438 6.74 -36.75 25.61
N ILE A 439 5.52 -37.29 25.77
CA ILE A 439 5.10 -38.05 26.96
C ILE A 439 6.06 -39.22 27.24
N ARG A 440 6.54 -39.92 26.20
CA ARG A 440 7.54 -40.98 26.36
C ARG A 440 8.87 -40.45 26.90
N LYS A 441 9.33 -39.27 26.50
CA LYS A 441 10.58 -38.67 27.01
C LYS A 441 10.43 -38.31 28.48
N GLU A 442 9.32 -37.70 28.89
CA GLU A 442 9.04 -37.39 30.30
C GLU A 442 9.08 -38.66 31.17
N MET A 443 8.38 -39.73 30.77
CA MET A 443 8.45 -41.01 31.51
C MET A 443 9.85 -41.67 31.46
N GLU A 444 10.61 -41.51 30.38
CA GLU A 444 12.00 -41.96 30.31
C GLU A 444 12.95 -41.09 31.16
N GLU A 445 12.59 -39.87 31.56
CA GLU A 445 13.37 -39.02 32.48
C GLU A 445 12.97 -39.29 33.94
N GLU A 446 11.68 -39.40 34.27
CA GLU A 446 11.23 -39.86 35.59
C GLU A 446 11.82 -41.24 35.94
N ALA A 447 11.83 -42.19 34.98
CA ALA A 447 12.45 -43.51 35.16
C ALA A 447 13.99 -43.52 35.16
N LYS A 448 14.66 -42.37 34.93
CA LYS A 448 16.10 -42.17 35.21
C LYS A 448 16.29 -41.60 36.61
N GLU A 449 15.54 -40.56 36.99
CA GLU A 449 15.59 -40.00 38.35
C GLU A 449 15.31 -41.08 39.41
N GLU A 450 14.30 -41.92 39.20
CA GLU A 450 13.97 -43.02 40.11
C GLU A 450 15.10 -44.06 40.22
N LYS A 451 15.95 -44.21 39.19
CA LYS A 451 17.14 -45.08 39.19
C LYS A 451 18.38 -44.41 39.77
N GLU A 452 18.47 -43.09 39.78
CA GLU A 452 19.54 -42.39 40.51
C GLU A 452 19.24 -42.37 42.01
N VAL A 453 18.00 -42.14 42.43
CA VAL A 453 17.56 -42.26 43.83
C VAL A 453 17.87 -43.65 44.39
N LYS A 454 17.47 -44.73 43.69
CA LYS A 454 17.76 -46.12 44.12
C LYS A 454 19.27 -46.41 44.23
N LYS A 455 20.12 -45.74 43.44
CA LYS A 455 21.60 -45.84 43.51
C LYS A 455 22.24 -45.03 44.64
N GLU A 456 21.53 -44.06 45.24
CA GLU A 456 21.98 -43.40 46.47
C GLU A 456 21.63 -44.22 47.71
N ASP A 457 20.50 -44.94 47.71
CA ASP A 457 20.09 -45.83 48.79
C ASP A 457 20.98 -47.09 48.88
N GLU A 458 21.32 -47.73 47.75
CA GLU A 458 22.23 -48.90 47.73
C GLU A 458 23.67 -48.61 48.22
N LYS A 459 24.04 -47.34 48.44
CA LYS A 459 25.37 -46.93 48.93
C LYS A 459 25.51 -46.81 50.44
N LYS A 460 24.50 -47.19 51.23
CA LYS A 460 24.52 -47.08 52.70
C LYS A 460 24.04 -48.36 53.40
N GLY A 461 24.83 -49.42 53.29
CA GLY A 461 24.68 -50.60 54.15
C GLY A 461 25.17 -50.35 55.58
N GLU A 462 24.54 -51.05 56.53
CA GLU A 462 25.01 -51.35 57.91
C GLU A 462 25.23 -50.13 58.85
N GLU A 463 24.56 -49.98 60.00
CA GLU A 463 23.72 -50.89 60.81
C GLU A 463 22.37 -50.23 61.23
N LEU A 464 21.43 -51.02 61.77
CA LEU A 464 20.10 -50.55 62.15
C LEU A 464 19.99 -50.04 63.59
N THR A 465 19.52 -48.80 63.76
CA THR A 465 19.16 -48.21 65.07
C THR A 465 17.74 -47.62 65.05
N PRO A 466 17.06 -47.46 66.21
CA PRO A 466 15.65 -47.07 66.28
C PRO A 466 15.27 -45.77 65.55
N LEU A 467 16.22 -44.86 65.34
CA LEU A 467 16.04 -43.59 64.62
C LEU A 467 15.54 -43.79 63.18
N GLN A 468 15.92 -44.89 62.52
CA GLN A 468 15.47 -45.22 61.17
C GLN A 468 13.97 -45.54 61.10
N ARG A 469 13.33 -45.95 62.20
CA ARG A 469 11.88 -46.21 62.24
C ARG A 469 11.08 -44.91 62.06
N LEU A 470 11.49 -43.84 62.76
CA LEU A 470 10.93 -42.49 62.61
C LEU A 470 11.23 -41.88 61.22
N LEU A 471 12.41 -42.17 60.65
CA LEU A 471 12.74 -41.70 59.31
C LEU A 471 11.84 -42.36 58.24
N ARG A 472 11.49 -43.64 58.42
CA ARG A 472 10.59 -44.40 57.53
C ARG A 472 9.14 -43.89 57.58
N GLU A 473 8.69 -43.38 58.73
CA GLU A 473 7.39 -42.69 58.84
C GLU A 473 7.40 -41.31 58.16
N ARG A 474 8.50 -40.56 58.25
CA ARG A 474 8.68 -39.31 57.48
C ARG A 474 8.67 -39.55 55.98
N LEU A 475 9.42 -40.54 55.49
CA LEU A 475 9.48 -40.88 54.06
C LEU A 475 8.08 -41.25 53.54
N LYS A 476 7.32 -42.09 54.25
CA LYS A 476 5.91 -42.38 53.92
C LYS A 476 5.00 -41.14 53.95
N GLY A 477 5.32 -40.15 54.76
CA GLY A 477 4.66 -38.84 54.79
C GLY A 477 5.09 -37.88 53.67
N GLU A 478 6.15 -38.18 52.93
CA GLU A 478 6.61 -37.45 51.75
C GLU A 478 6.19 -38.15 50.45
N GLU A 479 6.19 -39.49 50.42
CA GLU A 479 5.61 -40.33 49.36
C GLU A 479 4.14 -39.95 49.13
N ARG A 480 3.32 -39.95 50.19
CA ARG A 480 1.90 -39.53 50.12
C ARG A 480 1.69 -38.12 49.57
N LYS A 481 2.62 -37.19 49.84
CA LYS A 481 2.55 -35.81 49.31
C LYS A 481 2.94 -35.73 47.83
N LYS A 482 3.79 -36.65 47.35
CA LYS A 482 4.09 -36.80 45.91
C LYS A 482 2.89 -37.40 45.18
N GLU A 483 2.24 -38.42 45.74
CA GLU A 483 1.00 -38.99 45.22
C GLU A 483 -0.12 -37.93 45.16
N GLU A 484 -0.34 -37.20 46.25
CA GLU A 484 -1.35 -36.14 46.37
C GLU A 484 -1.11 -34.99 45.35
N THR A 485 0.15 -34.61 45.10
CA THR A 485 0.49 -33.62 44.06
C THR A 485 0.50 -34.19 42.63
N GLN A 486 0.66 -35.50 42.42
CA GLN A 486 0.42 -36.13 41.11
C GLN A 486 -1.08 -36.19 40.81
N GLU A 487 -1.93 -36.55 41.77
CA GLU A 487 -3.38 -36.55 41.60
C GLU A 487 -3.92 -35.14 41.32
N GLU A 488 -3.38 -34.11 42.01
CA GLU A 488 -3.75 -32.72 41.75
C GLU A 488 -3.33 -32.24 40.34
N LYS A 489 -2.14 -32.64 39.86
CA LYS A 489 -1.72 -32.41 38.45
C LYS A 489 -2.67 -33.09 37.47
N LEU A 490 -3.05 -34.36 37.72
CA LEU A 490 -3.92 -35.14 36.85
C LEU A 490 -5.35 -34.58 36.76
N LYS A 491 -5.88 -34.03 37.87
CA LYS A 491 -7.15 -33.30 37.92
C LYS A 491 -7.07 -32.00 37.10
N ARG A 492 -6.02 -31.20 37.27
CA ARG A 492 -5.80 -29.97 36.48
C ARG A 492 -5.66 -30.25 34.98
N ALA A 493 -5.04 -31.37 34.59
CA ALA A 493 -4.95 -31.81 33.20
C ALA A 493 -6.35 -32.17 32.62
N HIS A 494 -7.18 -32.89 33.38
CA HIS A 494 -8.56 -33.21 32.98
C HIS A 494 -9.42 -31.95 32.79
N GLU A 495 -9.32 -30.96 33.69
CA GLU A 495 -10.12 -29.73 33.57
C GLU A 495 -9.74 -28.93 32.31
N VAL A 496 -8.45 -28.88 31.94
CA VAL A 496 -7.99 -28.25 30.68
C VAL A 496 -8.47 -29.03 29.44
N ILE A 497 -8.43 -30.37 29.47
CA ILE A 497 -8.95 -31.20 28.36
C ILE A 497 -10.46 -30.97 28.16
N LYS A 498 -11.22 -30.86 29.26
CA LYS A 498 -12.65 -30.56 29.25
C LYS A 498 -12.95 -29.16 28.69
N GLU A 499 -12.20 -28.14 29.12
CA GLU A 499 -12.35 -26.78 28.58
C GLU A 499 -12.05 -26.73 27.06
N LEU A 500 -11.04 -27.47 26.60
CA LEU A 500 -10.71 -27.59 25.18
C LEU A 500 -11.81 -28.30 24.37
N LEU A 501 -12.47 -29.32 24.94
CA LEU A 501 -13.63 -29.98 24.32
C LEU A 501 -14.83 -29.04 24.20
N GLU A 502 -15.17 -28.31 25.27
CA GLU A 502 -16.26 -27.32 25.27
C GLU A 502 -16.01 -26.20 24.25
N ARG A 503 -14.79 -25.64 24.22
CA ARG A 503 -14.35 -24.66 23.19
C ARG A 503 -14.47 -25.23 21.77
N THR A 504 -14.13 -26.51 21.56
CA THR A 504 -14.22 -27.17 20.24
C THR A 504 -15.68 -27.33 19.79
N ASN A 505 -16.58 -27.70 20.70
CA ASN A 505 -18.01 -27.84 20.39
C ASN A 505 -18.65 -26.50 19.97
N VAL A 506 -18.29 -25.39 20.63
CA VAL A 506 -18.75 -24.04 20.24
C VAL A 506 -18.26 -23.65 18.83
N ILE A 507 -17.05 -24.06 18.45
CA ILE A 507 -16.51 -23.83 17.09
C ILE A 507 -17.30 -24.67 16.05
N LEU A 508 -17.59 -25.93 16.35
CA LEU A 508 -18.38 -26.80 15.46
C LEU A 508 -19.81 -26.30 15.26
N GLN A 509 -20.45 -25.80 16.32
CA GLN A 509 -21.80 -25.22 16.26
C GLN A 509 -21.84 -23.98 15.35
N ARG A 510 -20.86 -23.07 15.49
CA ARG A 510 -20.72 -21.88 14.63
C ARG A 510 -20.39 -22.23 13.17
N LEU A 511 -19.62 -23.28 12.91
CA LEU A 511 -19.38 -23.78 11.55
C LEU A 511 -20.66 -24.32 10.90
N HIS A 512 -21.63 -24.80 11.68
CA HIS A 512 -22.94 -25.20 11.18
C HIS A 512 -23.82 -23.98 10.84
N GLU A 513 -23.81 -22.95 11.69
CA GLU A 513 -24.49 -21.67 11.44
C GLU A 513 -23.97 -20.97 10.18
N ILE A 514 -22.64 -20.92 9.99
CA ILE A 514 -22.01 -20.35 8.78
C ILE A 514 -22.49 -21.07 7.52
N LYS A 515 -22.50 -22.41 7.51
CA LYS A 515 -22.99 -23.20 6.37
C LYS A 515 -24.47 -22.97 6.05
N LYS A 516 -25.30 -22.67 7.06
CA LYS A 516 -26.70 -22.30 6.85
C LYS A 516 -26.79 -20.96 6.10
N VAL A 517 -26.02 -19.96 6.53
CA VAL A 517 -25.97 -18.64 5.88
C VAL A 517 -25.40 -18.74 4.46
N GLU A 518 -24.38 -19.56 4.22
CA GLU A 518 -23.88 -19.84 2.86
C GLU A 518 -24.98 -20.38 1.94
N GLY A 519 -25.81 -21.31 2.42
CA GLY A 519 -26.95 -21.86 1.66
C GLY A 519 -28.09 -20.85 1.42
N GLU A 520 -28.34 -19.94 2.35
CA GLU A 520 -29.31 -18.84 2.19
C GLU A 520 -28.81 -17.79 1.18
N VAL A 521 -27.51 -17.46 1.21
CA VAL A 521 -26.88 -16.56 0.24
C VAL A 521 -26.85 -17.18 -1.17
N ALA A 522 -26.51 -18.46 -1.30
CA ALA A 522 -26.47 -19.15 -2.60
C ALA A 522 -27.83 -19.08 -3.32
N LYS A 523 -28.94 -19.38 -2.61
CA LYS A 523 -30.30 -19.28 -3.16
C LYS A 523 -30.65 -17.86 -3.62
N LYS A 524 -30.20 -16.84 -2.89
CA LYS A 524 -30.42 -15.44 -3.33
C LYS A 524 -29.61 -15.13 -4.59
N CYS A 525 -28.37 -15.61 -4.71
CA CYS A 525 -27.58 -15.45 -5.92
C CYS A 525 -28.20 -16.16 -7.15
N GLU A 526 -28.85 -17.31 -6.99
CA GLU A 526 -29.59 -17.98 -8.09
C GLU A 526 -30.83 -17.17 -8.53
N ALA A 527 -31.55 -16.55 -7.59
CA ALA A 527 -32.67 -15.66 -7.89
C ALA A 527 -32.20 -14.38 -8.62
N ASP A 528 -31.19 -13.68 -8.08
CA ASP A 528 -30.57 -12.51 -8.69
C ASP A 528 -30.07 -12.82 -10.13
N ALA A 529 -29.42 -13.98 -10.33
CA ALA A 529 -28.91 -14.41 -11.64
C ALA A 529 -30.02 -14.77 -12.64
N SER A 530 -31.19 -15.20 -12.16
CA SER A 530 -32.35 -15.49 -13.01
C SER A 530 -33.00 -14.20 -13.54
N ALA A 531 -33.19 -13.21 -12.67
CA ALA A 531 -33.66 -11.88 -13.07
C ALA A 531 -32.68 -11.17 -14.03
N LEU A 532 -31.37 -11.38 -13.86
CA LEU A 532 -30.34 -10.86 -14.76
C LEU A 532 -30.40 -11.48 -16.17
N LYS A 533 -30.83 -12.74 -16.31
CA LYS A 533 -31.05 -13.38 -17.62
C LYS A 533 -32.28 -12.81 -18.34
N GLU A 534 -33.39 -12.62 -17.63
CA GLU A 534 -34.62 -12.08 -18.20
C GLU A 534 -34.43 -10.63 -18.68
N THR A 535 -33.77 -9.79 -17.88
CA THR A 535 -33.44 -8.40 -18.25
C THR A 535 -32.45 -8.33 -19.43
N LYS A 536 -31.44 -9.21 -19.48
CA LYS A 536 -30.55 -9.33 -20.65
C LYS A 536 -31.33 -9.67 -21.93
N HIS A 537 -32.27 -10.62 -21.88
CA HIS A 537 -33.03 -11.01 -23.08
C HIS A 537 -33.98 -9.89 -23.56
N LYS A 538 -34.65 -9.18 -22.65
CA LYS A 538 -35.46 -7.99 -22.98
C LYS A 538 -34.64 -6.89 -23.66
N LYS A 539 -33.40 -6.66 -23.19
CA LYS A 539 -32.45 -5.73 -23.81
C LYS A 539 -32.00 -6.17 -25.20
N GLU A 540 -31.76 -7.47 -25.40
CA GLU A 540 -31.36 -8.02 -26.70
C GLU A 540 -32.45 -7.80 -27.76
N ASN A 541 -33.73 -8.03 -27.41
CA ASN A 541 -34.85 -7.77 -28.31
C ASN A 541 -34.98 -6.27 -28.67
N LEU A 542 -34.88 -5.37 -27.68
CA LEU A 542 -34.88 -3.91 -27.88
C LEU A 542 -33.76 -3.44 -28.83
N ILE A 543 -32.58 -4.07 -28.76
CA ILE A 543 -31.44 -3.77 -29.66
C ILE A 543 -31.75 -4.21 -31.10
N GLU A 544 -32.49 -5.30 -31.31
CA GLU A 544 -32.90 -5.71 -32.67
C GLU A 544 -34.01 -4.81 -33.24
N GLU A 545 -34.97 -4.38 -32.43
CA GLU A 545 -35.99 -3.40 -32.82
C GLU A 545 -35.35 -2.05 -33.21
N MET A 546 -34.42 -1.53 -32.40
CA MET A 546 -33.66 -0.30 -32.72
C MET A 546 -32.87 -0.44 -34.03
N LYS A 547 -32.21 -1.58 -34.27
CA LYS A 547 -31.52 -1.84 -35.54
C LYS A 547 -32.49 -1.87 -36.73
N ALA A 548 -33.67 -2.47 -36.59
CA ALA A 548 -34.67 -2.53 -37.65
C ALA A 548 -35.18 -1.12 -38.02
N ILE A 549 -35.41 -0.26 -37.03
CA ILE A 549 -35.76 1.15 -37.22
C ILE A 549 -34.63 1.90 -37.93
N HIS A 550 -33.37 1.67 -37.55
CA HIS A 550 -32.19 2.31 -38.17
C HIS A 550 -32.07 1.97 -39.66
N HIS A 551 -32.10 0.68 -40.04
CA HIS A 551 -32.02 0.26 -41.45
C HIS A 551 -33.21 0.79 -42.29
N SER A 552 -34.39 0.96 -41.67
CA SER A 552 -35.54 1.59 -42.31
C SER A 552 -35.27 3.08 -42.60
N LYS A 553 -34.71 3.81 -41.62
CA LYS A 553 -34.32 5.22 -41.78
C LYS A 553 -33.27 5.40 -42.87
N GLU A 554 -32.21 4.58 -42.90
CA GLU A 554 -31.16 4.63 -43.93
C GLU A 554 -31.73 4.43 -45.34
N ARG A 555 -32.60 3.43 -45.53
CA ARG A 555 -33.23 3.15 -46.84
C ARG A 555 -34.08 4.31 -47.34
N ILE A 556 -34.82 4.98 -46.45
CA ILE A 556 -35.66 6.14 -46.80
C ILE A 556 -34.80 7.37 -47.09
N LEU A 557 -33.65 7.53 -46.41
CA LEU A 557 -32.68 8.59 -46.73
C LEU A 557 -32.03 8.38 -48.11
N MET A 558 -31.67 7.14 -48.49
CA MET A 558 -31.21 6.85 -49.85
C MET A 558 -32.25 7.21 -50.92
N GLU A 559 -33.51 6.84 -50.71
CA GLU A 559 -34.62 7.19 -51.61
C GLU A 559 -34.76 8.72 -51.77
N LEU A 560 -34.54 9.50 -50.71
CA LEU A 560 -34.55 10.96 -50.76
C LEU A 560 -33.35 11.51 -51.55
N THR A 561 -32.14 10.98 -51.33
CA THR A 561 -30.92 11.42 -52.02
C THR A 561 -30.98 11.16 -53.53
N GLU A 562 -31.54 10.01 -53.96
CA GLU A 562 -31.74 9.71 -55.38
C GLU A 562 -32.74 10.68 -56.04
N VAL A 563 -33.85 10.98 -55.36
CA VAL A 563 -34.86 11.95 -55.82
C VAL A 563 -34.28 13.37 -55.94
N LEU A 564 -33.41 13.79 -55.02
CA LEU A 564 -32.74 15.09 -55.09
C LEU A 564 -31.74 15.15 -56.26
N LYS A 565 -30.88 14.14 -56.43
CA LYS A 565 -29.91 14.10 -57.55
C LYS A 565 -30.57 14.07 -58.92
N HIS A 566 -31.72 13.39 -59.02
CA HIS A 566 -32.52 13.41 -60.23
C HIS A 566 -33.08 14.81 -60.53
N LYS A 567 -33.55 15.55 -59.51
CA LYS A 567 -34.04 16.93 -59.68
C LYS A 567 -32.94 17.86 -60.21
N GLU A 568 -31.76 17.81 -59.61
CA GLU A 568 -30.64 18.70 -59.96
C GLU A 568 -30.18 18.49 -61.40
N LYS A 569 -30.07 17.23 -61.85
CA LYS A 569 -29.76 16.89 -63.24
C LYS A 569 -30.78 17.47 -64.24
N VAL A 570 -32.07 17.50 -63.89
CA VAL A 570 -33.11 18.06 -64.77
C VAL A 570 -33.06 19.60 -64.78
N GLU A 571 -32.72 20.23 -63.65
CA GLU A 571 -32.48 21.68 -63.57
C GLU A 571 -31.24 22.11 -64.38
N GLU A 572 -30.19 21.28 -64.41
CA GLU A 572 -29.02 21.45 -65.28
C GLU A 572 -29.39 21.33 -66.77
N GLU A 573 -30.18 20.31 -67.16
CA GLU A 573 -30.60 20.13 -68.57
C GLU A 573 -31.46 21.32 -69.06
N ILE A 574 -32.40 21.80 -68.25
CA ILE A 574 -33.19 23.01 -68.56
C ILE A 574 -32.26 24.22 -68.74
N SER A 575 -31.32 24.43 -67.83
CA SER A 575 -30.40 25.57 -67.88
C SER A 575 -29.55 25.58 -69.16
N ALA A 576 -29.05 24.41 -69.56
CA ALA A 576 -28.28 24.23 -70.79
C ALA A 576 -29.12 24.45 -72.07
N ILE A 577 -30.42 24.13 -72.06
CA ILE A 577 -31.32 24.39 -73.20
C ILE A 577 -31.69 25.87 -73.27
N ILE A 578 -31.96 26.53 -72.14
CA ILE A 578 -32.23 27.98 -72.09
C ILE A 578 -31.05 28.77 -72.66
N GLN A 579 -29.81 28.40 -72.32
CA GLN A 579 -28.62 29.04 -72.92
C GLN A 579 -28.59 28.88 -74.45
N LYS A 580 -28.78 27.66 -74.96
CA LYS A 580 -28.80 27.39 -76.41
C LYS A 580 -29.95 28.10 -77.12
N GLN A 581 -31.10 28.24 -76.48
CA GLN A 581 -32.22 29.00 -77.03
C GLN A 581 -31.86 30.48 -77.14
N ALA A 582 -31.24 31.08 -76.12
CA ALA A 582 -30.74 32.46 -76.19
C ALA A 582 -29.66 32.64 -77.27
N GLU A 583 -28.78 31.66 -77.50
CA GLU A 583 -27.82 31.66 -78.61
C GLU A 583 -28.54 31.65 -79.98
N LEU A 584 -29.57 30.80 -80.15
CA LEU A 584 -30.40 30.75 -81.37
C LEU A 584 -31.20 32.04 -81.59
N ASP A 585 -31.81 32.59 -80.55
CA ASP A 585 -32.56 33.86 -80.60
C ASP A 585 -31.65 35.01 -81.07
N ASN A 586 -30.42 35.09 -80.55
CA ASN A 586 -29.44 36.09 -81.00
C ASN A 586 -29.07 35.95 -82.48
N VAL A 587 -28.91 34.71 -82.99
CA VAL A 587 -28.66 34.45 -84.42
C VAL A 587 -29.87 34.82 -85.27
N TYR A 588 -31.09 34.50 -84.82
CA TYR A 588 -32.34 34.85 -85.48
C TYR A 588 -32.51 36.38 -85.58
N GLN A 589 -32.30 37.12 -84.48
CA GLN A 589 -32.37 38.59 -84.50
C GLN A 589 -31.32 39.20 -85.44
N LYS A 590 -30.10 38.65 -85.51
CA LYS A 590 -29.07 39.12 -86.47
C LYS A 590 -29.50 38.91 -87.92
N GLN A 591 -30.00 37.72 -88.27
CA GLN A 591 -30.47 37.43 -89.63
C GLN A 591 -31.73 38.25 -90.00
N MET A 592 -32.61 38.55 -89.03
CA MET A 592 -33.75 39.46 -89.22
C MET A 592 -33.32 40.90 -89.55
N ILE A 593 -32.17 41.36 -89.04
CA ILE A 593 -31.62 42.68 -89.37
C ILE A 593 -31.00 42.66 -90.77
N GLU A 594 -30.14 41.67 -91.06
CA GLU A 594 -29.52 41.49 -92.38
C GLU A 594 -30.56 41.40 -93.51
N MET A 595 -31.66 40.66 -93.29
CA MET A 595 -32.76 40.56 -94.25
C MET A 595 -33.51 41.89 -94.44
N ARG A 596 -33.68 42.70 -93.39
CA ARG A 596 -34.32 44.03 -93.51
C ARG A 596 -33.47 44.99 -94.36
N GLU A 597 -32.16 44.98 -94.19
CA GLU A 597 -31.24 45.77 -95.01
C GLU A 597 -31.34 45.39 -96.50
N LEU A 598 -31.45 44.09 -96.81
CA LEU A 598 -31.69 43.61 -98.18
C LEU A 598 -33.07 44.03 -98.73
N ILE A 599 -34.13 43.98 -97.90
CA ILE A 599 -35.46 44.47 -98.26
C ILE A 599 -35.43 45.98 -98.56
N GLU A 600 -34.70 46.78 -97.78
CA GLU A 600 -34.51 48.21 -98.06
C GLU A 600 -33.71 48.44 -99.35
N LYS A 601 -32.64 47.65 -99.60
CA LYS A 601 -31.88 47.67 -100.87
C LYS A 601 -32.78 47.35 -102.06
N ALA A 602 -33.61 46.30 -102.00
CA ALA A 602 -34.54 45.92 -103.05
C ALA A 602 -35.58 47.02 -103.34
N ASN A 603 -36.11 47.66 -102.28
CA ASN A 603 -37.03 48.79 -102.40
C ASN A 603 -36.36 50.05 -102.98
N ALA A 604 -35.07 50.28 -102.70
CA ALA A 604 -34.30 51.37 -103.28
C ALA A 604 -34.00 51.15 -104.77
N LEU A 605 -33.67 49.92 -105.17
CA LEU A 605 -33.50 49.53 -106.59
C LEU A 605 -34.81 49.70 -107.38
N ALA A 606 -35.92 49.22 -106.82
CA ALA A 606 -37.25 49.32 -107.44
C ALA A 606 -37.67 50.76 -107.77
N LYS A 607 -37.25 51.75 -106.97
CA LYS A 607 -37.55 53.18 -107.18
C LYS A 607 -36.69 53.86 -108.25
N LYS A 608 -35.57 53.27 -108.68
CA LYS A 608 -34.61 53.90 -109.59
C LYS A 608 -34.83 53.62 -111.08
N HIS A 609 -35.78 52.74 -111.44
CA HIS A 609 -35.90 52.18 -112.80
C HIS A 609 -34.54 51.68 -113.35
N HIS A 610 -33.77 51.03 -112.48
CA HIS A 610 -32.49 50.40 -112.82
C HIS A 610 -32.60 48.87 -112.72
N ASP A 611 -31.50 48.23 -113.13
CA ASP A 611 -31.32 46.82 -113.41
C ASP A 611 -32.34 45.84 -112.78
N ILE A 612 -33.09 45.16 -113.64
CA ILE A 612 -34.06 44.11 -113.27
C ILE A 612 -33.32 42.88 -112.72
N GLU A 613 -32.10 42.63 -113.19
CA GLU A 613 -31.30 41.44 -112.86
C GLU A 613 -30.64 41.57 -111.48
N GLU A 614 -30.10 42.76 -111.13
CA GLU A 614 -29.65 43.03 -109.75
C GLU A 614 -30.82 42.91 -108.76
N ARG A 615 -32.00 43.47 -109.11
CA ARG A 615 -33.19 43.35 -108.27
C ARG A 615 -33.62 41.89 -108.08
N LYS A 616 -33.54 41.06 -109.13
CA LYS A 616 -33.84 39.62 -109.05
C LYS A 616 -32.89 38.90 -108.09
N HIS A 617 -31.59 39.18 -108.17
CA HIS A 617 -30.59 38.60 -107.26
C HIS A 617 -30.86 38.96 -105.78
N VAL A 618 -31.20 40.21 -105.48
CA VAL A 618 -31.52 40.61 -104.08
C VAL A 618 -32.81 39.94 -103.57
N MET A 619 -33.81 39.72 -104.43
CA MET A 619 -35.02 38.96 -104.06
C MET A 619 -34.72 37.47 -103.79
N GLU A 620 -33.77 36.87 -104.51
CA GLU A 620 -33.32 35.50 -104.27
C GLU A 620 -32.50 35.38 -102.97
N GLU A 621 -31.69 36.39 -102.63
CA GLU A 621 -31.04 36.49 -101.32
C GLU A 621 -32.04 36.62 -100.17
N ILE A 622 -33.06 37.49 -100.29
CA ILE A 622 -34.12 37.65 -99.28
C ILE A 622 -34.83 36.32 -99.02
N LYS A 623 -35.22 35.58 -100.08
CA LYS A 623 -35.84 34.26 -99.93
C LYS A 623 -34.93 33.24 -99.22
N ALA A 624 -33.62 33.31 -99.50
CA ALA A 624 -32.61 32.49 -98.81
C ALA A 624 -32.31 32.96 -97.36
N TYR A 625 -32.86 34.09 -96.90
CA TYR A 625 -32.93 34.47 -95.49
C TYR A 625 -34.25 34.04 -94.86
N GLU A 626 -35.38 34.17 -95.56
CA GLU A 626 -36.70 33.69 -95.11
C GLU A 626 -36.65 32.19 -94.74
N GLU A 627 -36.07 31.35 -95.60
CA GLU A 627 -35.91 29.90 -95.35
C GLU A 627 -35.03 29.59 -94.13
N LYS A 628 -33.97 30.38 -93.87
CA LYS A 628 -33.09 30.20 -92.70
C LYS A 628 -33.76 30.65 -91.40
N LEU A 629 -34.54 31.74 -91.47
CA LEU A 629 -35.30 32.27 -90.35
C LEU A 629 -36.41 31.29 -89.95
N GLU A 630 -37.09 30.68 -90.91
CA GLU A 630 -38.03 29.58 -90.64
C GLU A 630 -37.32 28.37 -90.00
N GLU A 631 -36.13 27.98 -90.48
CA GLU A 631 -35.36 26.88 -89.88
C GLU A 631 -34.91 27.19 -88.44
N LEU A 632 -34.51 28.43 -88.16
CA LEU A 632 -34.13 28.90 -86.82
C LEU A 632 -35.33 28.97 -85.88
N GLN A 633 -36.47 29.52 -86.33
CA GLN A 633 -37.71 29.59 -85.55
C GLN A 633 -38.18 28.18 -85.17
N ASN A 634 -38.12 27.22 -86.10
CA ASN A 634 -38.40 25.80 -85.83
C ASN A 634 -37.46 25.17 -84.78
N LYS A 635 -36.20 25.63 -84.65
CA LYS A 635 -35.25 25.16 -83.63
C LYS A 635 -35.52 25.79 -82.26
N ILE A 636 -35.90 27.08 -82.24
CA ILE A 636 -36.30 27.82 -81.03
C ILE A 636 -37.58 27.21 -80.44
N GLU A 637 -38.60 26.94 -81.27
CA GLU A 637 -39.87 26.36 -80.83
C GLU A 637 -39.68 24.97 -80.21
N LYS A 638 -38.94 24.06 -80.88
CA LYS A 638 -38.60 22.73 -80.33
C LYS A 638 -37.79 22.79 -79.02
N SER A 639 -36.96 23.80 -78.85
CA SER A 639 -36.24 24.04 -77.58
C SER A 639 -37.22 24.44 -76.47
N GLY A 640 -38.18 25.31 -76.79
CA GLY A 640 -39.27 25.70 -75.88
C GLY A 640 -40.25 24.56 -75.56
N GLU A 641 -40.47 23.60 -76.46
CA GLU A 641 -41.21 22.36 -76.17
C GLU A 641 -40.44 21.49 -75.17
N ARG A 642 -39.15 21.21 -75.42
CA ARG A 642 -38.32 20.39 -74.52
C ARG A 642 -38.21 20.98 -73.11
N ILE A 643 -38.16 22.31 -72.97
CA ILE A 643 -38.20 22.98 -71.65
C ILE A 643 -39.50 22.66 -70.90
N LYS A 644 -40.67 22.62 -71.58
CA LYS A 644 -41.96 22.28 -70.94
C LYS A 644 -41.99 20.84 -70.45
N GLU A 645 -41.43 19.90 -71.21
CA GLU A 645 -41.30 18.49 -70.80
C GLU A 645 -40.51 18.37 -69.48
N LEU A 646 -39.32 18.98 -69.44
CA LEU A 646 -38.43 18.93 -68.28
C LEU A 646 -39.02 19.66 -67.05
N GLN A 647 -39.77 20.75 -67.27
CA GLN A 647 -40.52 21.42 -66.19
C GLN A 647 -41.61 20.51 -65.58
N GLN A 648 -42.31 19.73 -66.40
CA GLN A 648 -43.26 18.72 -65.91
C GLN A 648 -42.54 17.59 -65.15
N GLU A 649 -41.35 17.19 -65.58
CA GLU A 649 -40.51 16.21 -64.88
C GLU A 649 -40.09 16.71 -63.49
N ILE A 650 -39.69 17.98 -63.34
CA ILE A 650 -39.40 18.59 -62.02
C ILE A 650 -40.61 18.56 -61.09
N MET A 651 -41.83 18.78 -61.60
CA MET A 651 -43.04 18.67 -60.77
C MET A 651 -43.25 17.24 -60.25
N ASN A 652 -43.08 16.24 -61.12
CA ASN A 652 -43.19 14.82 -60.77
C ASN A 652 -42.15 14.41 -59.72
N VAL A 653 -40.89 14.85 -59.88
CA VAL A 653 -39.81 14.61 -58.92
C VAL A 653 -40.06 15.33 -57.59
N SER A 654 -40.63 16.53 -57.62
CA SER A 654 -41.02 17.30 -56.43
C SER A 654 -42.18 16.66 -55.66
N GLU A 655 -43.10 15.97 -56.33
CA GLU A 655 -44.15 15.17 -55.67
C GLU A 655 -43.57 13.89 -55.05
N ARG A 656 -42.67 13.18 -55.75
CA ARG A 656 -41.93 12.06 -55.16
C ARG A 656 -41.22 12.48 -53.87
N ARG A 657 -40.50 13.61 -53.88
CA ARG A 657 -39.83 14.16 -52.69
C ARG A 657 -40.80 14.32 -51.51
N LYS A 658 -41.94 14.98 -51.70
CA LYS A 658 -42.97 15.18 -50.66
C LYS A 658 -43.51 13.86 -50.10
N ASN A 659 -43.56 12.81 -50.92
CA ASN A 659 -44.00 11.49 -50.47
C ASN A 659 -42.90 10.72 -49.70
N VAL A 660 -41.62 10.94 -50.00
CA VAL A 660 -40.50 10.43 -49.18
C VAL A 660 -40.42 11.17 -47.84
N GLU A 661 -40.56 12.49 -47.82
CA GLU A 661 -40.61 13.30 -46.59
C GLU A 661 -41.76 12.83 -45.65
N LYS A 662 -42.93 12.49 -46.22
CA LYS A 662 -44.05 11.87 -45.48
C LYS A 662 -43.77 10.44 -44.98
N LYS A 663 -42.78 9.71 -45.52
CA LYS A 663 -42.30 8.43 -44.94
C LYS A 663 -41.44 8.71 -43.71
N ILE A 664 -40.52 9.68 -43.79
CA ILE A 664 -39.64 10.07 -42.68
C ILE A 664 -40.46 10.50 -41.46
N LEU A 665 -41.47 11.35 -41.65
CA LEU A 665 -42.40 11.82 -40.60
C LEU A 665 -43.28 10.72 -39.97
N LYS A 666 -43.22 9.47 -40.43
CA LYS A 666 -43.95 8.32 -39.88
C LYS A 666 -43.06 7.29 -39.19
N LEU A 667 -41.74 7.51 -39.15
CA LEU A 667 -40.84 6.65 -38.38
C LEU A 667 -41.03 6.95 -36.88
N PRO A 668 -41.17 5.92 -36.02
CA PRO A 668 -41.17 6.14 -34.58
C PRO A 668 -39.78 6.60 -34.15
N PHE A 669 -39.72 7.75 -33.47
CA PHE A 669 -38.55 8.12 -32.69
C PHE A 669 -38.49 7.22 -31.44
N PRO A 670 -37.29 6.91 -30.91
CA PRO A 670 -37.16 6.33 -29.57
C PRO A 670 -37.88 7.25 -28.57
N SER A 671 -38.74 6.70 -27.72
CA SER A 671 -39.55 7.52 -26.80
C SER A 671 -38.69 8.12 -25.68
N GLU A 672 -39.04 9.36 -25.29
CA GLU A 672 -38.47 10.07 -24.13
C GLU A 672 -38.58 9.20 -22.85
N GLU A 673 -39.65 8.41 -22.77
CA GLU A 673 -39.91 7.36 -21.78
C GLU A 673 -38.76 6.34 -21.60
N ILE A 674 -37.92 6.10 -22.61
CA ILE A 674 -36.75 5.20 -22.50
C ILE A 674 -35.55 5.93 -21.88
N GLU A 675 -35.46 7.26 -22.03
CA GLU A 675 -34.36 8.07 -21.48
C GLU A 675 -34.65 8.46 -20.03
N GLU A 676 -35.87 8.92 -19.73
CA GLU A 676 -36.32 9.22 -18.36
C GLU A 676 -36.18 8.01 -17.42
N ASN A 677 -36.51 6.81 -17.93
CA ASN A 677 -36.45 5.53 -17.22
C ASN A 677 -35.01 4.95 -17.12
N LEU A 678 -34.02 5.55 -17.80
CA LEU A 678 -32.59 5.32 -17.56
C LEU A 678 -32.04 6.32 -16.54
N GLU A 679 -32.38 7.60 -16.66
CA GLU A 679 -31.98 8.63 -15.68
C GLU A 679 -32.53 8.37 -14.27
N GLU A 680 -33.77 7.86 -14.14
CA GLU A 680 -34.34 7.45 -12.86
C GLU A 680 -33.47 6.35 -12.20
N LYS A 681 -33.13 5.29 -12.93
CA LYS A 681 -32.28 4.20 -12.42
C LYS A 681 -30.87 4.66 -12.09
N LEU A 682 -30.31 5.62 -12.82
CA LEU A 682 -29.01 6.21 -12.45
C LEU A 682 -29.09 6.99 -11.13
N ARG A 683 -30.15 7.79 -10.93
CA ARG A 683 -30.42 8.49 -9.67
C ARG A 683 -30.62 7.54 -8.49
N GLU A 684 -31.33 6.42 -8.68
CA GLU A 684 -31.47 5.36 -7.66
C GLU A 684 -30.11 4.73 -7.29
N ASN A 685 -29.30 4.36 -8.29
CA ASN A 685 -27.98 3.76 -8.06
C ASN A 685 -27.01 4.73 -7.36
N GLU A 686 -27.07 6.02 -7.68
CA GLU A 686 -26.26 7.05 -7.00
C GLU A 686 -26.66 7.22 -5.53
N ALA A 687 -27.96 7.20 -5.23
CA ALA A 687 -28.46 7.24 -3.86
C ALA A 687 -28.05 5.99 -3.03
N GLU A 688 -28.07 4.79 -3.62
CA GLU A 688 -27.55 3.60 -2.90
C GLU A 688 -26.03 3.67 -2.70
N ILE A 689 -25.27 4.12 -3.70
CA ILE A 689 -23.81 4.33 -3.56
C ILE A 689 -23.52 5.32 -2.44
N GLU A 690 -24.20 6.47 -2.36
CA GLU A 690 -23.95 7.44 -1.29
C GLU A 690 -24.27 6.85 0.09
N LYS A 691 -25.38 6.11 0.23
CA LYS A 691 -25.75 5.42 1.46
C LYS A 691 -24.68 4.42 1.90
N VAL A 692 -24.23 3.54 1.00
CA VAL A 692 -23.18 2.54 1.28
C VAL A 692 -21.84 3.23 1.62
N VAL A 693 -21.51 4.34 0.96
CA VAL A 693 -20.32 5.15 1.27
C VAL A 693 -20.42 5.80 2.65
N LYS A 694 -21.60 6.26 3.08
CA LYS A 694 -21.84 6.82 4.42
C LYS A 694 -21.71 5.75 5.50
N GLU A 695 -22.38 4.61 5.36
CA GLU A 695 -22.29 3.48 6.28
C GLU A 695 -20.83 2.99 6.41
N ARG A 696 -20.09 2.92 5.29
CA ARG A 696 -18.66 2.58 5.28
C ARG A 696 -17.79 3.59 6.05
N LYS A 697 -18.05 4.91 5.92
CA LYS A 697 -17.32 5.96 6.65
C LYS A 697 -17.56 5.83 8.16
N GLU A 698 -18.80 5.60 8.59
CA GLU A 698 -19.17 5.43 9.99
C GLU A 698 -18.52 4.17 10.60
N LYS A 699 -18.57 3.03 9.89
CA LYS A 699 -17.92 1.77 10.31
C LYS A 699 -16.39 1.87 10.36
N LYS A 700 -15.77 2.58 9.42
CA LYS A 700 -14.32 2.87 9.48
C LYS A 700 -13.96 3.69 10.72
N LYS A 701 -14.76 4.68 11.09
CA LYS A 701 -14.54 5.46 12.32
C LYS A 701 -14.65 4.60 13.59
N GLU A 702 -15.65 3.72 13.68
CA GLU A 702 -15.78 2.79 14.82
C GLU A 702 -14.53 1.89 14.95
N LEU A 703 -14.02 1.38 13.82
CA LEU A 703 -12.81 0.57 13.74
C LEU A 703 -11.54 1.33 14.19
N GLU A 704 -11.42 2.61 13.84
CA GLU A 704 -10.32 3.49 14.28
C GLU A 704 -10.38 3.79 15.79
N GLU A 705 -11.57 4.08 16.34
CA GLU A 705 -11.78 4.30 17.78
C GLU A 705 -11.50 3.04 18.61
N LEU A 706 -11.86 1.85 18.12
CA LEU A 706 -11.54 0.57 18.77
C LEU A 706 -10.03 0.27 18.71
N ASN A 707 -9.37 0.56 17.58
CA ASN A 707 -7.92 0.46 17.47
C ASN A 707 -7.18 1.40 18.44
N ALA A 708 -7.69 2.61 18.68
CA ALA A 708 -7.15 3.52 19.69
C ALA A 708 -7.31 2.96 21.12
N LYS A 709 -8.45 2.33 21.43
CA LYS A 709 -8.72 1.66 22.72
C LYS A 709 -7.81 0.44 22.92
N ALA A 710 -7.64 -0.42 21.91
CA ALA A 710 -6.75 -1.57 21.94
C ALA A 710 -5.29 -1.17 22.21
N LYS A 711 -4.78 -0.12 21.54
CA LYS A 711 -3.41 0.41 21.74
C LYS A 711 -3.10 0.90 23.17
N LEU A 712 -4.11 1.10 24.02
CA LEU A 712 -3.94 1.46 25.44
C LEU A 712 -3.84 0.24 26.36
N ILE A 713 -4.37 -0.93 25.98
CA ILE A 713 -4.41 -2.12 26.83
C ILE A 713 -3.00 -2.66 27.16
N PRO A 714 -2.08 -2.86 26.20
CA PRO A 714 -0.70 -3.28 26.49
C PRO A 714 0.10 -2.29 27.34
N LYS A 715 -0.38 -1.05 27.53
CA LYS A 715 0.19 -0.07 28.48
C LYS A 715 -0.38 -0.26 29.89
N LYS A 716 -1.68 -0.58 30.02
CA LYS A 716 -2.32 -0.94 31.31
C LYS A 716 -1.76 -2.24 31.87
N ILE A 717 -1.65 -3.29 31.06
CA ILE A 717 -1.06 -4.59 31.45
C ILE A 717 0.37 -4.37 31.98
N ARG A 718 1.23 -3.71 31.19
CA ARG A 718 2.58 -3.31 31.62
C ARG A 718 2.63 -2.35 32.80
N SER A 719 1.52 -1.74 33.22
CA SER A 719 1.46 -0.98 34.48
C SER A 719 1.23 -1.92 35.67
N TYR A 720 0.27 -2.84 35.57
CA TYR A 720 -0.01 -3.82 36.62
C TYR A 720 1.12 -4.84 36.81
N GLU A 721 1.78 -5.28 35.74
CA GLU A 721 2.99 -6.13 35.83
C GLU A 721 4.11 -5.46 36.64
N ARG A 722 4.37 -4.16 36.41
CA ARG A 722 5.35 -3.37 37.18
C ARG A 722 4.90 -3.13 38.62
N GLU A 723 3.61 -3.12 38.92
CA GLU A 723 3.11 -3.02 40.30
C GLU A 723 3.26 -4.36 41.04
N ILE A 724 2.94 -5.48 40.39
CA ILE A 724 3.17 -6.84 40.91
C ILE A 724 4.65 -7.02 41.24
N GLU A 725 5.55 -6.67 40.32
CA GLU A 725 7.00 -6.85 40.54
C GLU A 725 7.55 -5.97 41.68
N ARG A 726 6.98 -4.76 41.88
CA ARG A 726 7.29 -3.93 43.06
C ARG A 726 6.84 -4.59 44.35
N LYS A 727 5.61 -5.12 44.42
CA LYS A 727 5.10 -5.79 45.63
C LYS A 727 5.86 -7.08 45.94
N LYS A 728 6.26 -7.85 44.92
CA LYS A 728 7.18 -8.99 45.07
C LYS A 728 8.53 -8.59 45.66
N LYS A 729 9.14 -7.50 45.15
CA LYS A 729 10.41 -6.99 45.69
C LYS A 729 10.28 -6.58 47.17
N GLN A 730 9.21 -5.87 47.53
CA GLN A 730 8.91 -5.53 48.92
C GLN A 730 8.73 -6.77 49.81
N LEU A 731 8.05 -7.81 49.31
CA LEU A 731 7.89 -9.08 50.02
C LEU A 731 9.22 -9.83 50.21
N VAL A 732 10.16 -9.77 49.27
CA VAL A 732 11.51 -10.33 49.43
C VAL A 732 12.29 -9.56 50.49
N GLU A 733 12.31 -8.23 50.41
CA GLU A 733 13.00 -7.35 51.36
C GLU A 733 12.48 -7.55 52.80
N LEU A 734 11.15 -7.59 52.97
CA LEU A 734 10.51 -7.83 54.26
C LEU A 734 10.79 -9.25 54.81
N ARG A 735 10.84 -10.27 53.95
CA ARG A 735 11.22 -11.65 54.35
C ARG A 735 12.69 -11.71 54.81
N GLU A 736 13.62 -10.99 54.16
CA GLU A 736 14.99 -10.90 54.65
C GLU A 736 15.09 -10.21 56.01
N GLU A 737 14.32 -9.14 56.25
CA GLU A 737 14.28 -8.47 57.54
C GLU A 737 13.75 -9.37 58.66
N MET A 738 12.67 -10.10 58.41
CA MET A 738 12.16 -11.10 59.36
C MET A 738 13.21 -12.18 59.68
N VAL A 739 13.99 -12.65 58.69
CA VAL A 739 15.08 -13.61 58.93
C VAL A 739 16.19 -13.00 59.79
N LYS A 740 16.53 -11.72 59.61
CA LYS A 740 17.51 -11.00 60.45
C LYS A 740 17.02 -10.93 61.91
N GLU A 741 15.76 -10.55 62.14
CA GLU A 741 15.16 -10.48 63.49
C GLU A 741 14.99 -11.85 64.17
N ILE A 742 14.59 -12.88 63.43
CA ILE A 742 14.57 -14.26 63.95
C ILE A 742 15.99 -14.70 64.36
N GLY A 743 17.00 -14.32 63.59
CA GLY A 743 18.41 -14.50 63.96
C GLY A 743 18.80 -13.77 65.24
N GLU A 744 18.28 -12.57 65.50
CA GLU A 744 18.50 -11.84 66.75
C GLU A 744 17.77 -12.48 67.93
N LYS A 745 16.49 -12.87 67.76
CA LYS A 745 15.70 -13.62 68.74
C LYS A 745 16.45 -14.88 69.19
N ASN A 746 17.01 -15.64 68.26
CA ASN A 746 17.79 -16.85 68.57
C ASN A 746 19.06 -16.53 69.38
N LYS A 747 19.84 -15.50 68.99
CA LYS A 747 21.01 -15.03 69.77
C LYS A 747 20.63 -14.53 71.17
N ILE A 748 19.44 -13.95 71.34
CA ILE A 748 18.90 -13.49 72.62
C ILE A 748 18.51 -14.70 73.49
N MET A 749 17.78 -15.68 72.94
CA MET A 749 17.43 -16.91 73.66
C MET A 749 18.65 -17.72 74.11
N GLU A 750 19.70 -17.80 73.28
CA GLU A 750 20.96 -18.47 73.64
C GLU A 750 21.64 -17.79 74.84
N LYS A 751 21.62 -16.44 74.89
CA LYS A 751 22.12 -15.67 76.04
C LYS A 751 21.29 -15.89 77.30
N ILE A 752 19.96 -16.02 77.18
CA ILE A 752 19.10 -16.41 78.31
C ILE A 752 19.48 -17.81 78.80
N LYS A 753 19.60 -18.80 77.91
CA LYS A 753 19.98 -20.17 78.27
C LYS A 753 21.33 -20.20 78.99
N LYS A 754 22.36 -19.55 78.44
CA LYS A 754 23.68 -19.46 79.08
C LYS A 754 23.63 -18.84 80.49
N ALA A 755 22.84 -17.78 80.69
CA ALA A 755 22.68 -17.14 82.00
C ALA A 755 21.86 -18.01 82.99
N SER A 756 20.81 -18.68 82.53
CA SER A 756 20.03 -19.63 83.36
C SER A 756 20.90 -20.78 83.85
N ASN A 757 21.72 -21.36 82.97
CA ASN A 757 22.66 -22.44 83.33
C ASN A 757 23.76 -21.96 84.30
N GLU A 758 24.15 -20.68 84.31
CA GLU A 758 25.06 -20.13 85.33
C GLU A 758 24.35 -20.00 86.69
N ARG A 759 23.12 -19.48 86.70
CA ARG A 759 22.27 -19.38 87.90
C ARG A 759 22.04 -20.75 88.54
N GLU A 760 21.66 -21.73 87.74
CA GLU A 760 21.40 -23.12 88.16
C GLU A 760 22.64 -23.77 88.80
N LYS A 761 23.83 -23.60 88.20
CA LYS A 761 25.10 -24.06 88.78
C LYS A 761 25.43 -23.40 90.13
N ILE A 762 25.06 -22.15 90.33
CA ILE A 762 25.27 -21.45 91.61
C ILE A 762 24.26 -21.94 92.65
N LEU A 763 22.99 -22.17 92.27
CA LEU A 763 21.96 -22.72 93.15
C LEU A 763 22.34 -24.13 93.65
N MET A 764 22.72 -25.04 92.75
CA MET A 764 23.22 -26.37 93.15
C MET A 764 24.45 -26.30 94.08
N ARG A 765 25.29 -25.27 93.94
CA ARG A 765 26.43 -25.05 94.84
C ARG A 765 26.00 -24.49 96.21
N ILE A 766 24.99 -23.63 96.25
CA ILE A 766 24.37 -23.17 97.50
C ILE A 766 23.72 -24.36 98.24
N GLU A 767 22.92 -25.16 97.55
CA GLU A 767 22.27 -26.37 98.10
C GLU A 767 23.30 -27.36 98.66
N SER A 768 24.38 -27.64 97.90
CA SER A 768 25.50 -28.47 98.35
C SER A 768 26.21 -27.93 99.59
N ILE A 769 26.29 -26.62 99.78
CA ILE A 769 26.93 -25.99 100.95
C ILE A 769 25.96 -25.99 102.14
N ILE A 770 24.67 -25.76 101.92
CA ILE A 770 23.63 -25.85 102.95
C ILE A 770 23.56 -27.26 103.54
N GLU A 771 23.61 -28.32 102.73
CA GLU A 771 23.58 -29.68 103.27
C GLU A 771 24.89 -30.04 104.01
N GLN A 772 26.04 -29.53 103.56
CA GLN A 772 27.29 -29.62 104.30
C GLN A 772 27.22 -28.89 105.66
N ASN A 773 26.57 -27.72 105.73
CA ASN A 773 26.39 -27.00 106.98
C ASN A 773 25.49 -27.77 107.95
N LYS A 774 24.36 -28.35 107.47
CA LYS A 774 23.52 -29.24 108.29
C LYS A 774 24.27 -30.46 108.81
N GLU A 775 25.22 -30.99 108.06
CA GLU A 775 26.06 -32.11 108.51
C GLU A 775 27.05 -31.67 109.61
N ILE A 776 27.55 -30.43 109.54
CA ILE A 776 28.38 -29.79 110.58
C ILE A 776 27.54 -29.51 111.84
N GLU A 777 26.32 -28.99 111.69
CA GLU A 777 25.36 -28.74 112.78
C GLU A 777 24.96 -30.04 113.49
N LYS A 778 24.62 -31.11 112.76
CA LYS A 778 24.35 -32.44 113.37
C LYS A 778 25.55 -32.98 114.15
N LYS A 779 26.79 -32.72 113.69
CA LYS A 779 28.01 -33.11 114.40
C LYS A 779 28.25 -32.24 115.64
N LEU A 780 27.91 -30.95 115.59
CA LEU A 780 27.89 -30.05 116.75
C LEU A 780 26.95 -30.56 117.85
N ASP A 781 25.71 -30.92 117.50
CA ASP A 781 24.72 -31.41 118.47
C ASP A 781 25.19 -32.69 119.17
N ILE A 782 25.76 -33.64 118.42
CA ILE A 782 26.33 -34.88 118.96
C ILE A 782 27.49 -34.55 119.92
N LEU A 783 28.45 -33.72 119.50
CA LEU A 783 29.60 -33.32 120.31
C LEU A 783 29.22 -32.49 121.54
N GLY A 784 28.07 -31.80 121.53
CA GLY A 784 27.52 -31.07 122.67
C GLY A 784 26.97 -31.97 123.79
N SER A 785 26.73 -33.27 123.51
CA SER A 785 26.20 -34.22 124.49
C SER A 785 27.27 -34.90 125.36
N ASP A 786 28.52 -34.97 124.87
CA ASP A 786 29.58 -35.77 125.48
C ASP A 786 30.47 -34.94 126.42
N LYS A 787 30.16 -34.93 127.72
CA LYS A 787 30.76 -34.03 128.73
C LYS A 787 32.14 -34.47 129.23
N SER A 788 32.89 -35.21 128.41
CA SER A 788 33.87 -36.19 128.90
C SER A 788 35.34 -35.95 128.47
N SER A 789 35.73 -34.75 128.01
CA SER A 789 37.15 -34.36 127.95
C SER A 789 37.40 -32.84 127.94
N GLU A 790 38.51 -32.42 128.55
CA GLU A 790 38.85 -31.00 128.75
C GLU A 790 39.25 -30.27 127.45
N ASN A 791 39.68 -31.01 126.42
CA ASN A 791 40.05 -30.44 125.11
C ASN A 791 38.84 -29.98 124.27
N LEU A 792 37.61 -30.37 124.62
CA LEU A 792 36.42 -30.09 123.80
C LEU A 792 35.99 -28.60 123.80
N GLN A 793 36.34 -27.80 124.81
CA GLN A 793 35.82 -26.42 124.96
C GLN A 793 36.19 -25.45 123.84
N LYS A 794 37.25 -25.71 123.06
CA LYS A 794 37.68 -24.84 121.95
C LYS A 794 36.96 -25.14 120.62
N LEU A 795 36.40 -26.34 120.47
CA LEU A 795 35.85 -26.84 119.21
C LEU A 795 34.52 -26.16 118.81
N PRO A 796 33.54 -25.93 119.70
CA PRO A 796 32.28 -25.28 119.35
C PRO A 796 32.45 -23.85 118.80
N ASN A 797 33.39 -23.08 119.36
CA ASN A 797 33.66 -21.71 118.92
C ASN A 797 34.27 -21.67 117.51
N ALA A 798 35.13 -22.64 117.16
CA ALA A 798 35.67 -22.78 115.81
C ALA A 798 34.59 -23.21 114.80
N LEU A 799 33.72 -24.15 115.19
CA LEU A 799 32.60 -24.62 114.36
C LEU A 799 31.55 -23.52 114.13
N LYS A 800 31.20 -22.74 115.16
CA LYS A 800 30.31 -21.57 115.03
C LYS A 800 30.88 -20.54 114.05
N LYS A 801 32.17 -20.22 114.16
CA LYS A 801 32.86 -19.30 113.24
C LYS A 801 32.87 -19.82 111.80
N MET A 802 33.01 -21.12 111.59
CA MET A 802 32.88 -21.72 110.24
C MET A 802 31.46 -21.63 109.69
N SER A 803 30.42 -21.78 110.52
CA SER A 803 29.02 -21.57 110.09
C SER A 803 28.76 -20.10 109.71
N GLU A 804 29.26 -19.14 110.50
CA GLU A 804 29.19 -17.70 110.20
C GLU A 804 29.93 -17.33 108.88
N GLU A 805 31.08 -17.96 108.60
CA GLU A 805 31.80 -17.81 107.32
C GLU A 805 31.05 -18.48 106.14
N ILE A 806 30.35 -19.58 106.38
CA ILE A 806 29.49 -20.26 105.40
C ILE A 806 28.27 -19.39 105.04
N ASP A 807 27.60 -18.80 106.02
CA ASP A 807 26.46 -17.89 105.79
C ASP A 807 26.88 -16.63 105.02
N GLU A 808 28.04 -16.03 105.34
CA GLU A 808 28.56 -14.89 104.58
C GLU A 808 28.89 -15.29 103.12
N TYR A 809 29.36 -16.52 102.90
CA TYR A 809 29.58 -17.05 101.56
C TYR A 809 28.28 -17.35 100.80
N ILE A 810 27.26 -17.90 101.46
CA ILE A 810 25.91 -18.09 100.91
C ILE A 810 25.30 -16.73 100.52
N ALA A 811 25.43 -15.69 101.36
CA ALA A 811 24.99 -14.34 101.06
C ALA A 811 25.71 -13.76 99.81
N LYS A 812 27.02 -13.98 99.67
CA LYS A 812 27.80 -13.61 98.47
C LYS A 812 27.32 -14.35 97.21
N LEU A 813 26.99 -15.63 97.30
CA LEU A 813 26.42 -16.41 96.20
C LEU A 813 25.00 -15.94 95.82
N ASN A 814 24.14 -15.67 96.80
CA ASN A 814 22.80 -15.11 96.58
C ASN A 814 22.85 -13.72 95.92
N SER A 815 23.81 -12.87 96.31
CA SER A 815 24.08 -11.60 95.60
C SER A 815 24.44 -11.82 94.12
N ARG A 816 25.18 -12.89 93.80
CA ARG A 816 25.52 -13.27 92.42
C ARG A 816 24.31 -13.82 91.66
N VAL A 817 23.46 -14.64 92.28
CA VAL A 817 22.18 -15.10 91.71
C VAL A 817 21.31 -13.90 91.33
N ASN A 818 21.07 -12.97 92.26
CA ASN A 818 20.26 -11.77 92.01
C ASN A 818 20.84 -10.89 90.88
N LYS A 819 22.18 -10.80 90.77
CA LYS A 819 22.85 -10.11 89.64
C LYS A 819 22.65 -10.84 88.30
N ILE A 820 22.54 -12.17 88.28
CA ILE A 820 22.25 -12.95 87.06
C ILE A 820 20.76 -12.86 86.70
N GLU A 821 19.84 -12.91 87.67
CA GLU A 821 18.41 -12.74 87.43
C GLU A 821 18.07 -11.38 86.83
N ASN A 822 18.66 -10.29 87.34
CA ASN A 822 18.52 -8.96 86.77
C ASN A 822 19.06 -8.88 85.32
N LYS A 823 20.15 -9.60 84.99
CA LYS A 823 20.62 -9.75 83.60
C LYS A 823 19.58 -10.51 82.76
N ILE A 824 19.05 -11.63 83.24
CA ILE A 824 18.02 -12.42 82.54
C ILE A 824 16.77 -11.59 82.26
N GLN A 825 16.27 -10.83 83.24
CA GLN A 825 15.11 -9.95 83.05
C GLN A 825 15.36 -8.84 82.02
N ASN A 826 16.56 -8.23 82.04
CA ASN A 826 16.94 -7.23 81.04
C ASN A 826 17.13 -7.82 79.63
N ILE A 827 17.52 -9.09 79.51
CA ILE A 827 17.57 -9.80 78.22
C ILE A 827 16.16 -10.19 77.75
N ARG A 828 15.26 -10.63 78.65
CA ARG A 828 13.82 -10.87 78.35
C ARG A 828 13.12 -9.60 77.84
N LYS A 829 13.40 -8.43 78.43
CA LYS A 829 12.90 -7.12 77.96
C LYS A 829 13.42 -6.72 76.56
N LYS A 830 14.47 -7.37 76.04
CA LYS A 830 14.91 -7.23 74.64
C LYS A 830 14.24 -8.26 73.73
N LEU A 831 14.07 -9.49 74.21
CA LEU A 831 13.33 -10.56 73.51
C LEU A 831 11.92 -10.10 73.11
N THR A 832 11.15 -9.54 74.06
CA THR A 832 9.76 -9.12 73.81
C THR A 832 9.63 -7.92 72.85
N ARG A 833 10.70 -7.15 72.61
CA ARG A 833 10.73 -6.12 71.57
C ARG A 833 10.84 -6.77 70.20
N VAL A 834 11.89 -7.58 69.99
CA VAL A 834 12.13 -8.33 68.75
C VAL A 834 10.93 -9.21 68.39
N GLU A 835 10.24 -9.81 69.37
CA GLU A 835 9.01 -10.57 69.13
C GLU A 835 7.83 -9.72 68.65
N LYS A 836 7.70 -8.48 69.14
CA LYS A 836 6.69 -7.53 68.65
C LYS A 836 7.01 -7.06 67.23
N ASP A 837 8.28 -6.84 66.93
CA ASP A 837 8.75 -6.40 65.62
C ASP A 837 8.53 -7.49 64.55
N ILE A 838 8.87 -8.76 64.87
CA ILE A 838 8.57 -9.92 64.03
C ILE A 838 7.06 -10.04 63.75
N VAL A 839 6.21 -9.81 64.76
CA VAL A 839 4.74 -9.87 64.60
C VAL A 839 4.21 -8.73 63.73
N SER A 840 4.75 -7.51 63.84
CA SER A 840 4.32 -6.41 62.96
C SER A 840 4.69 -6.67 61.50
N LYS A 841 5.90 -7.20 61.24
CA LYS A 841 6.37 -7.58 59.90
C LYS A 841 5.62 -8.78 59.32
N GLN A 842 5.23 -9.76 60.14
CA GLN A 842 4.36 -10.86 59.71
C GLN A 842 2.95 -10.37 59.31
N ASN A 843 2.41 -9.33 59.97
CA ASN A 843 1.14 -8.72 59.59
C ASN A 843 1.27 -7.90 58.29
N GLU A 844 2.34 -7.12 58.14
CA GLU A 844 2.63 -6.39 56.90
C GLU A 844 2.82 -7.33 55.70
N LYS A 845 3.55 -8.43 55.88
CA LYS A 845 3.71 -9.49 54.89
C LYS A 845 2.35 -10.06 54.47
N SER A 846 1.51 -10.40 55.45
CA SER A 846 0.17 -10.97 55.19
C SER A 846 -0.72 -9.99 54.40
N ARG A 847 -0.60 -8.68 54.67
CA ARG A 847 -1.25 -7.63 53.88
C ARG A 847 -0.71 -7.56 52.45
N LEU A 848 0.61 -7.55 52.27
CA LEU A 848 1.24 -7.47 50.95
C LEU A 848 0.95 -8.71 50.09
N GLU A 849 0.91 -9.91 50.67
CA GLU A 849 0.52 -11.16 50.00
C GLU A 849 -0.96 -11.12 49.56
N ALA A 850 -1.86 -10.56 50.40
CA ALA A 850 -3.26 -10.34 50.04
C ALA A 850 -3.47 -9.22 49.00
N GLU A 851 -2.58 -8.22 48.94
CA GLU A 851 -2.56 -7.20 47.88
C GLU A 851 -1.98 -7.74 46.57
N GLU A 852 -0.98 -8.64 46.61
CA GLU A 852 -0.45 -9.32 45.42
C GLU A 852 -1.51 -10.21 44.77
N MET A 853 -2.22 -11.05 45.54
CA MET A 853 -3.25 -11.96 45.04
C MET A 853 -4.35 -11.27 44.20
N LYS A 854 -4.69 -10.01 44.51
CA LYS A 854 -5.73 -9.24 43.81
C LYS A 854 -5.28 -8.64 42.47
N MET A 855 -3.99 -8.66 42.16
CA MET A 855 -3.46 -8.01 40.94
C MET A 855 -3.53 -8.90 39.68
N PRO A 856 -3.25 -10.22 39.72
CA PRO A 856 -3.50 -11.13 38.59
C PRO A 856 -4.95 -11.14 38.10
N GLU A 857 -5.92 -10.91 39.00
CA GLU A 857 -7.34 -10.83 38.64
C GLU A 857 -7.65 -9.61 37.76
N LYS A 858 -7.13 -8.42 38.12
CA LYS A 858 -7.21 -7.21 37.28
C LYS A 858 -6.52 -7.37 35.93
N VAL A 859 -5.44 -8.14 35.86
CA VAL A 859 -4.76 -8.47 34.60
C VAL A 859 -5.63 -9.38 33.73
N LYS A 860 -6.29 -10.40 34.32
CA LYS A 860 -7.26 -11.27 33.63
C LYS A 860 -8.49 -10.49 33.14
N GLU A 861 -9.01 -9.55 33.95
CA GLU A 861 -10.12 -8.67 33.59
C GLU A 861 -9.78 -7.82 32.35
N VAL A 862 -8.62 -7.14 32.35
CA VAL A 862 -8.14 -6.38 31.19
C VAL A 862 -7.87 -7.29 29.98
N GLY A 863 -7.44 -8.54 30.20
CA GLY A 863 -7.31 -9.56 29.15
C GLY A 863 -8.64 -9.91 28.49
N ARG A 864 -9.71 -10.13 29.26
CA ARG A 864 -11.07 -10.39 28.73
C ARG A 864 -11.58 -9.24 27.87
N VAL A 865 -11.37 -7.99 28.33
CA VAL A 865 -11.72 -6.78 27.56
C VAL A 865 -10.92 -6.69 26.26
N ASN A 866 -9.65 -7.15 26.26
CA ASN A 866 -8.84 -7.21 25.03
C ASN A 866 -9.43 -8.21 24.02
N GLU A 867 -9.75 -9.43 24.46
CA GLU A 867 -10.39 -10.44 23.60
C GLU A 867 -11.73 -9.95 23.03
N GLU A 868 -12.53 -9.23 23.80
CA GLU A 868 -13.79 -8.67 23.33
C GLU A 868 -13.59 -7.58 22.26
N LEU A 869 -12.60 -6.69 22.46
CA LEU A 869 -12.23 -5.68 21.47
C LEU A 869 -11.68 -6.32 20.19
N GLU A 870 -10.85 -7.35 20.26
CA GLU A 870 -10.33 -8.08 19.09
C GLU A 870 -11.45 -8.79 18.31
N ARG A 871 -12.43 -9.38 19.02
CA ARG A 871 -13.63 -9.97 18.40
C ARG A 871 -14.46 -8.90 17.68
N ARG A 872 -14.69 -7.73 18.29
CA ARG A 872 -15.43 -6.62 17.68
C ARG A 872 -14.68 -6.00 16.51
N GLU A 873 -13.36 -5.86 16.61
CA GLU A 873 -12.50 -5.37 15.52
C GLU A 873 -12.58 -6.30 14.30
N LYS A 874 -12.57 -7.62 14.52
CA LYS A 874 -12.77 -8.59 13.43
C LYS A 874 -14.14 -8.43 12.75
N ILE A 875 -15.22 -8.36 13.52
CA ILE A 875 -16.58 -8.18 12.98
C ILE A 875 -16.66 -6.92 12.10
N LEU A 876 -16.09 -5.79 12.55
CA LEU A 876 -16.08 -4.54 11.78
C LEU A 876 -15.21 -4.59 10.53
N LYS A 877 -14.10 -5.35 10.53
CA LYS A 877 -13.30 -5.62 9.32
C LYS A 877 -14.10 -6.42 8.30
N ASP A 878 -14.81 -7.45 8.76
CA ASP A 878 -15.66 -8.30 7.90
C ASP A 878 -16.88 -7.51 7.35
N GLU A 879 -17.50 -6.65 8.16
CA GLU A 879 -18.56 -5.71 7.72
C GLU A 879 -18.05 -4.67 6.72
N HIS A 880 -16.91 -4.01 6.97
CA HIS A 880 -16.31 -3.06 6.02
C HIS A 880 -16.01 -3.75 4.68
N LYS A 881 -15.46 -4.96 4.70
CA LYS A 881 -15.18 -5.77 3.50
C LYS A 881 -16.46 -6.19 2.76
N ARG A 882 -17.58 -6.35 3.46
CA ARG A 882 -18.91 -6.58 2.85
C ARG A 882 -19.45 -5.31 2.17
N LEU A 883 -19.42 -4.15 2.84
CA LEU A 883 -19.85 -2.87 2.28
C LEU A 883 -18.99 -2.47 1.06
N GLU A 884 -17.69 -2.74 1.11
CA GLU A 884 -16.77 -2.52 -0.01
C GLU A 884 -17.12 -3.39 -1.22
N LYS A 885 -17.44 -4.67 -1.02
CA LYS A 885 -17.98 -5.53 -2.10
C LYS A 885 -19.32 -5.03 -2.64
N GLN A 886 -20.20 -4.50 -1.79
CA GLN A 886 -21.48 -3.94 -2.23
C GLN A 886 -21.29 -2.69 -3.08
N LYS A 887 -20.43 -1.73 -2.67
CA LYS A 887 -20.05 -0.58 -3.51
C LYS A 887 -19.54 -1.04 -4.88
N MET A 888 -18.60 -1.99 -4.90
CA MET A 888 -18.04 -2.52 -6.15
C MET A 888 -19.07 -3.26 -7.03
N LYS A 889 -20.20 -3.76 -6.49
CA LYS A 889 -21.30 -4.28 -7.30
C LYS A 889 -22.07 -3.14 -7.97
N ILE A 890 -22.58 -2.20 -7.18
CA ILE A 890 -23.43 -1.09 -7.68
C ILE A 890 -22.63 -0.19 -8.64
N GLU A 891 -21.35 0.04 -8.37
CA GLU A 891 -20.47 0.84 -9.22
C GLU A 891 -20.19 0.19 -10.58
N ARG A 892 -20.15 -1.16 -10.66
CA ARG A 892 -20.13 -1.91 -11.93
C ARG A 892 -21.47 -1.87 -12.67
N GLU A 893 -22.58 -1.77 -11.95
CA GLU A 893 -23.92 -1.68 -12.54
C GLU A 893 -24.18 -0.26 -13.09
N ARG A 894 -23.74 0.80 -12.37
CA ARG A 894 -23.69 2.19 -12.87
C ARG A 894 -22.78 2.35 -14.09
N LEU A 895 -21.60 1.70 -14.12
CA LEU A 895 -20.70 1.76 -15.28
C LEU A 895 -21.34 1.13 -16.53
N LYS A 896 -22.02 -0.02 -16.40
CA LYS A 896 -22.76 -0.63 -17.53
C LYS A 896 -23.86 0.28 -18.07
N LEU A 897 -24.62 0.93 -17.18
CA LEU A 897 -25.63 1.91 -17.59
C LEU A 897 -24.99 3.07 -18.36
N ARG A 898 -23.87 3.62 -17.89
CA ARG A 898 -23.16 4.71 -18.61
C ARG A 898 -22.52 4.25 -19.93
N GLU A 899 -22.07 3.00 -20.04
CA GLU A 899 -21.65 2.41 -21.33
C GLU A 899 -22.81 2.27 -22.33
N GLU A 900 -24.04 2.07 -21.86
CA GLU A 900 -25.24 2.03 -22.70
C GLU A 900 -25.67 3.44 -23.16
N GLU A 901 -25.59 4.44 -22.28
CA GLU A 901 -25.80 5.85 -22.67
C GLU A 901 -24.75 6.33 -23.67
N LEU A 902 -23.46 6.11 -23.39
CA LEU A 902 -22.37 6.49 -24.31
C LEU A 902 -22.48 5.79 -25.67
N LYS A 903 -23.09 4.60 -25.73
CA LYS A 903 -23.43 3.95 -27.00
C LYS A 903 -24.51 4.70 -27.77
N LYS A 904 -25.60 5.11 -27.11
CA LYS A 904 -26.66 5.93 -27.75
C LYS A 904 -26.11 7.27 -28.24
N GLU A 905 -25.33 7.96 -27.40
CA GLU A 905 -24.65 9.21 -27.75
C GLU A 905 -23.78 9.03 -29.01
N LEU A 906 -22.96 7.98 -29.05
CA LEU A 906 -22.09 7.66 -30.18
C LEU A 906 -22.85 7.24 -31.44
N GLU A 907 -23.93 6.45 -31.32
CA GLU A 907 -24.78 6.06 -32.45
C GLU A 907 -25.49 7.29 -33.07
N GLY A 908 -25.91 8.25 -32.23
CA GLY A 908 -26.42 9.56 -32.68
C GLY A 908 -25.35 10.42 -33.35
N GLU A 909 -24.14 10.50 -32.78
CA GLU A 909 -23.04 11.29 -33.34
C GLU A 909 -22.52 10.70 -34.67
N ILE A 910 -22.51 9.37 -34.82
CA ILE A 910 -22.21 8.68 -36.08
C ILE A 910 -23.26 9.01 -37.14
N ALA A 911 -24.56 8.99 -36.79
CA ALA A 911 -25.62 9.37 -37.72
C ALA A 911 -25.46 10.83 -38.21
N PHE A 912 -25.18 11.77 -37.30
CA PHE A 912 -24.91 13.17 -37.64
C PHE A 912 -23.65 13.36 -38.51
N LYS A 913 -22.57 12.61 -38.23
CA LYS A 913 -21.35 12.63 -39.05
C LYS A 913 -21.57 12.04 -40.45
N ASN A 914 -22.44 11.06 -40.60
CA ASN A 914 -22.83 10.52 -41.91
C ASN A 914 -23.71 11.51 -42.69
N GLU A 915 -24.60 12.25 -42.01
CA GLU A 915 -25.38 13.33 -42.62
C GLU A 915 -24.47 14.47 -43.12
N LEU A 916 -23.55 14.96 -42.29
CA LEU A 916 -22.54 15.97 -42.68
C LEU A 916 -21.64 15.50 -43.83
N ARG A 917 -21.25 14.22 -43.86
CA ARG A 917 -20.50 13.63 -44.99
C ARG A 917 -21.31 13.64 -46.27
N THR A 918 -22.60 13.35 -46.20
CA THR A 918 -23.50 13.37 -47.37
C THR A 918 -23.62 14.79 -47.92
N GLN A 919 -23.93 15.76 -47.06
CA GLN A 919 -23.96 17.19 -47.42
C GLN A 919 -22.63 17.69 -48.01
N SER A 920 -21.50 17.34 -47.39
CA SER A 920 -20.16 17.70 -47.89
C SER A 920 -19.86 17.08 -49.25
N THR A 921 -20.30 15.84 -49.49
CA THR A 921 -20.10 15.14 -50.77
C THR A 921 -20.90 15.80 -51.88
N ASP A 922 -22.15 16.17 -51.63
CA ASP A 922 -22.99 16.84 -52.62
C ASP A 922 -22.49 18.28 -52.92
N ILE A 923 -21.99 19.02 -51.92
CA ILE A 923 -21.27 20.29 -52.15
C ILE A 923 -20.02 20.10 -53.02
N LEU A 924 -19.20 19.08 -52.73
CA LEU A 924 -17.95 18.83 -53.45
C LEU A 924 -18.19 18.32 -54.88
N ASN A 925 -19.32 17.62 -55.13
CA ASN A 925 -19.78 17.32 -56.48
C ASN A 925 -20.21 18.59 -57.23
N ARG A 926 -20.96 19.49 -56.59
CA ARG A 926 -21.38 20.77 -57.19
C ARG A 926 -20.19 21.66 -57.57
N ILE A 927 -19.13 21.65 -56.74
CA ILE A 927 -17.85 22.34 -57.01
C ILE A 927 -17.05 21.70 -58.17
N LYS A 928 -17.38 20.46 -58.60
CA LYS A 928 -16.79 19.81 -59.79
C LYS A 928 -17.63 19.96 -61.06
N GLN A 929 -18.86 20.46 -60.94
CA GLN A 929 -19.75 20.75 -62.07
C GLN A 929 -19.67 22.22 -62.51
N LEU A 930 -19.23 23.10 -61.60
CA LEU A 930 -18.85 24.50 -61.83
C LEU A 930 -17.39 24.62 -62.31
#